data_AF-A0A0C2CX84-F1
#
_entry.id   AF-A0A0C2CX84-F1
#
_cell.length_a   1.000
_cell.length_b   1.000
_cell.length_c   1.000
_cell.angle_alpha   90.00
_cell.angle_beta   90.00
_cell.angle_gamma   90.00
#
_symmetry.space_group_name_H-M   'P 1'
#
loop_
_entity.id
_entity.type
_entity.pdbx_description
1 polymer ?
#
loop_
_entity_poly.entity_id
_entity_poly.type
_entity_poly.pdbx_seq_one_letter_code
_entity_poly.pdbx_strand_id
1 'polypeptide(L)'
;MDANKNVLTRSFALIGSIDLVVSVQLVFVLGSIDLVSVPILIGLMAVRMLAWIVDLFFILRSVRAWQQDPDTLEETELRKADHALGTVGRRFIMGYAAGWTVGMPLAIVTGTQGMGGLALLGAGLFVGGLVPIVSAIIHPLLAFSLLQLRLELTGQLRDRQILVHRVPGSFTRRQIMVGLALSWGVVVTMLGLGLMVHADALQAEASAELRGDVALAAAHLEAGRDPSRPPDNFAVVTTDQLPSVLAETVLTHDPTEPAPVVAADPSSGQILAAAPLPDGRWAFGTQTVDEQLHLVVLFVVLFVAATPFAGGVAHWALARLTSLPLARLSDAAKSLATDGKVRSLRRLGALHDDELGDLVVNFNKVLDVFDELATAATTVAKGDLRVQIDQPGDLQDAFRAMLAQLNEVVARIRETSLELASAAMEIQALTIQQDEAAQEQAASVRQVSASVSNLAAAADDIASSAAVVLHNAEQAYATTDALVEKNSELDRQVSSIGDLLGLIREIADRSDLLALNGSLEAVRVGEAGRGFALVAAEMRRLAERVTGTVDDVRGRIAQIESAGAGALAATQASRTLVQGTAEAARTISEVTREQSVGAEQASGGMTAVAQTVTAAAAATSQTRAAAEGLRVHATALERLTSRFRLGADVLDGPQSSQPSETSRPR
;
A
#
# COMPACT_ATOMS: atom_id res chain seq x y z
N MET A 1 -2.54 -13.92 58.81
CA MET A 1 -2.38 -12.46 58.60
C MET A 1 -1.82 -11.78 59.85
N ASP A 2 -2.36 -12.02 61.04
CA ASP A 2 -1.88 -11.39 62.29
C ASP A 2 -0.48 -11.85 62.76
N ALA A 3 -0.06 -13.06 62.38
CA ALA A 3 1.29 -13.55 62.64
C ALA A 3 2.37 -12.74 61.89
N ASN A 4 2.07 -12.23 60.70
CA ASN A 4 3.03 -11.50 59.85
C ASN A 4 3.15 -10.02 60.28
N LYS A 5 2.05 -9.41 60.72
CA LYS A 5 2.05 -8.08 61.36
C LYS A 5 2.91 -8.08 62.63
N ASN A 6 2.79 -9.10 63.47
CA ASN A 6 3.59 -9.25 64.69
C ASN A 6 5.09 -9.46 64.44
N VAL A 7 5.46 -10.18 63.37
CA VAL A 7 6.87 -10.34 62.99
C VAL A 7 7.46 -9.01 62.52
N LEU A 8 6.77 -8.24 61.70
CA LEU A 8 7.25 -6.96 61.16
C LEU A 8 7.31 -5.84 62.21
N THR A 9 6.33 -5.71 63.10
CA THR A 9 6.39 -4.74 64.21
C THR A 9 7.55 -5.07 65.16
N ARG A 10 7.78 -6.37 65.42
CA ARG A 10 8.97 -6.83 66.15
C ARG A 10 10.25 -6.57 65.37
N SER A 11 10.28 -6.79 64.05
CA SER A 11 11.45 -6.49 63.20
C SER A 11 11.80 -5.00 63.19
N PHE A 12 10.83 -4.10 63.10
CA PHE A 12 11.08 -2.65 63.17
C PHE A 12 11.53 -2.19 64.57
N ALA A 13 10.97 -2.77 65.64
CA ALA A 13 11.42 -2.51 67.00
C ALA A 13 12.83 -3.09 67.27
N LEU A 14 13.13 -4.25 66.68
CA LEU A 14 14.43 -4.91 66.73
C LEU A 14 15.49 -4.14 65.91
N ILE A 15 15.12 -3.58 64.76
CA ILE A 15 16.00 -2.72 63.95
C ILE A 15 16.31 -1.43 64.70
N GLY A 16 15.30 -0.78 65.30
CA GLY A 16 15.52 0.43 66.11
C GLY A 16 16.38 0.20 67.37
N SER A 17 16.30 -0.99 67.99
CA SER A 17 17.10 -1.33 69.16
C SER A 17 18.50 -1.87 68.81
N ILE A 18 18.65 -2.61 67.71
CA ILE A 18 19.94 -3.10 67.21
C ILE A 18 20.76 -1.94 66.62
N ASP A 19 20.16 -0.98 65.91
CA ASP A 19 20.89 0.18 65.37
C ASP A 19 21.45 1.09 66.46
N LEU A 20 20.76 1.24 67.60
CA LEU A 20 21.27 2.00 68.74
C LEU A 20 22.48 1.28 69.39
N VAL A 21 22.42 -0.06 69.49
CA VAL A 21 23.51 -0.87 70.07
C VAL A 21 24.73 -0.94 69.15
N VAL A 22 24.52 -1.09 67.84
CA VAL A 22 25.60 -1.11 66.84
C VAL A 22 26.25 0.28 66.71
N SER A 23 25.47 1.36 66.80
CA SER A 23 26.00 2.73 66.76
C SER A 23 26.81 3.10 68.02
N VAL A 24 26.39 2.62 69.20
CA VAL A 24 27.10 2.85 70.48
C VAL A 24 28.34 1.95 70.62
N GLN A 25 28.33 0.72 70.09
CA GLN A 25 29.48 -0.19 70.14
C GLN A 25 30.57 0.16 69.12
N LEU A 26 30.23 0.75 67.96
CA LEU A 26 31.23 1.20 66.99
C LEU A 26 32.13 2.30 67.57
N VAL A 27 31.58 3.17 68.43
CA VAL A 27 32.33 4.22 69.15
C VAL A 27 33.28 3.63 70.19
N PHE A 28 32.97 2.46 70.77
CA PHE A 28 33.82 1.81 71.77
C PHE A 28 35.01 1.04 71.15
N VAL A 29 34.85 0.50 69.94
CA VAL A 29 35.92 -0.22 69.21
C VAL A 29 36.91 0.76 68.53
N LEU A 30 36.52 2.01 68.31
CA LEU A 30 37.36 3.05 67.70
C LEU A 30 38.51 3.57 68.59
N GLY A 31 38.56 3.20 69.87
CA GLY A 31 39.57 3.69 70.83
C GLY A 31 40.83 2.83 70.98
N SER A 32 40.95 1.69 70.28
CA SER A 32 41.98 0.67 70.59
C SER A 32 42.87 0.21 69.43
N ILE A 33 42.86 0.91 68.29
CA ILE A 33 43.66 0.53 67.11
C ILE A 33 44.47 1.73 66.60
N ASP A 34 45.78 1.64 66.69
CA ASP A 34 46.73 2.67 66.26
C ASP A 34 47.09 2.46 64.77
N LEU A 35 46.30 3.04 63.84
CA LEU A 35 46.63 3.10 62.41
C LEU A 35 46.08 4.41 61.78
N VAL A 36 46.98 5.29 61.35
CA VAL A 36 46.74 6.72 61.04
C VAL A 36 45.93 7.01 59.74
N SER A 37 45.46 6.01 58.99
CA SER A 37 44.77 6.25 57.68
C SER A 37 43.41 5.59 57.49
N VAL A 38 43.02 4.68 58.40
CA VAL A 38 41.75 3.92 58.35
C VAL A 38 40.56 4.65 59.03
N PRO A 39 40.74 5.46 60.11
CA PRO A 39 39.62 6.11 60.81
C PRO A 39 38.85 7.13 59.99
N ILE A 40 39.49 7.82 59.02
CA ILE A 40 38.84 8.86 58.21
C ILE A 40 37.86 8.24 57.22
N LEU A 41 38.22 7.14 56.56
CA LEU A 41 37.35 6.46 55.59
C LEU A 41 36.16 5.79 56.29
N ILE A 42 36.41 5.16 57.45
CA ILE A 42 35.36 4.53 58.27
C ILE A 42 34.45 5.60 58.90
N GLY A 43 35.00 6.71 59.38
CA GLY A 43 34.23 7.85 59.88
C GLY A 43 33.36 8.50 58.79
N LEU A 44 33.88 8.65 57.57
CA LEU A 44 33.11 9.16 56.43
C LEU A 44 31.97 8.20 56.04
N MET A 45 32.23 6.88 56.07
CA MET A 45 31.20 5.86 55.86
C MET A 45 30.15 5.91 56.96
N ALA A 46 30.54 6.04 58.22
CA ALA A 46 29.60 6.12 59.34
C ALA A 46 28.70 7.36 59.25
N VAL A 47 29.26 8.54 58.94
CA VAL A 47 28.47 9.77 58.74
C VAL A 47 27.51 9.63 57.55
N ARG A 48 27.98 9.05 56.44
CA ARG A 48 27.17 8.84 55.24
C ARG A 48 26.07 7.80 55.46
N MET A 49 26.33 6.79 56.28
CA MET A 49 25.37 5.78 56.69
C MET A 49 24.33 6.36 57.67
N LEU A 50 24.75 7.21 58.61
CA LEU A 50 23.85 7.93 59.51
C LEU A 50 22.91 8.88 58.74
N ALA A 51 23.45 9.64 57.78
CA ALA A 51 22.66 10.49 56.89
C ALA A 51 21.64 9.66 56.09
N TRP A 52 22.04 8.47 55.64
CA TRP A 52 21.18 7.56 54.91
C TRP A 52 20.07 6.95 55.79
N ILE A 53 20.35 6.65 57.06
CA ILE A 53 19.35 6.19 58.04
C ILE A 53 18.29 7.27 58.29
N VAL A 54 18.73 8.53 58.44
CA VAL A 54 17.80 9.66 58.58
C VAL A 54 16.94 9.82 57.33
N ASP A 55 17.52 9.76 56.14
CA ASP A 55 16.80 9.77 54.86
C ASP A 55 15.77 8.63 54.77
N LEU A 56 16.16 7.42 55.16
CA LEU A 56 15.30 6.23 55.12
C LEU A 56 14.11 6.37 56.07
N PHE A 57 14.31 6.94 57.26
CA PHE A 57 13.25 7.21 58.23
C PHE A 57 12.21 8.19 57.67
N PHE A 58 12.65 9.25 56.98
CA PHE A 58 11.73 10.20 56.32
C PHE A 58 10.99 9.58 55.14
N ILE A 59 11.67 8.79 54.31
CA ILE A 59 11.06 8.14 53.14
C ILE A 59 10.03 7.09 53.57
N LEU A 60 10.28 6.34 54.64
CA LEU A 60 9.35 5.31 55.12
C LEU A 60 8.16 5.85 55.93
N ARG A 61 8.11 7.16 56.20
CA ARG A 61 6.99 7.78 56.93
C ARG A 61 5.65 7.63 56.19
N SER A 62 5.63 7.82 54.88
CA SER A 62 4.42 7.63 54.05
C SER A 62 3.98 6.17 53.99
N VAL A 63 4.94 5.23 53.96
CA VAL A 63 4.67 3.78 54.01
C VAL A 63 4.06 3.38 55.36
N ARG A 64 4.55 3.96 56.48
CA ARG A 64 3.99 3.70 57.80
C ARG A 64 2.59 4.30 57.96
N ALA A 65 2.34 5.48 57.40
CA ALA A 65 0.99 6.06 57.36
C ALA A 65 0.03 5.13 56.60
N TRP A 66 0.45 4.61 55.44
CA TRP A 66 -0.30 3.60 54.69
C TRP A 66 -0.60 2.33 55.50
N GLN A 67 0.37 1.77 56.21
CA GLN A 67 0.14 0.56 57.01
C GLN A 67 -0.80 0.76 58.20
N GLN A 68 -0.91 1.98 58.73
CA GLN A 68 -1.79 2.28 59.86
C GLN A 68 -3.26 2.39 59.43
N ASP A 69 -3.51 2.92 58.23
CA ASP A 69 -4.87 3.11 57.72
C ASP A 69 -4.97 2.82 56.21
N PRO A 70 -4.83 1.54 55.80
CA PRO A 70 -4.68 1.17 54.40
C PRO A 70 -5.91 1.51 53.56
N ASP A 71 -7.11 1.49 54.15
CA ASP A 71 -8.36 1.59 53.40
C ASP A 71 -8.94 3.00 53.30
N THR A 72 -8.50 3.97 54.09
CA THR A 72 -9.09 5.33 54.07
C THR A 72 -8.13 6.43 53.58
N LEU A 73 -6.88 6.08 53.27
CA LEU A 73 -5.87 7.02 52.79
C LEU A 73 -6.16 7.61 51.42
N GLU A 74 -5.87 8.91 51.28
CA GLU A 74 -5.97 9.66 50.03
C GLU A 74 -4.99 9.15 48.97
N GLU A 75 -5.38 9.28 47.69
CA GLU A 75 -4.58 8.86 46.54
C GLU A 75 -3.18 9.51 46.51
N THR A 76 -3.06 10.76 46.95
CA THR A 76 -1.79 11.50 47.02
C THR A 76 -0.81 10.84 47.98
N GLU A 77 -1.28 10.38 49.14
CA GLU A 77 -0.45 9.68 50.13
C GLU A 77 -0.14 8.24 49.71
N LEU A 78 -1.06 7.54 49.04
CA LEU A 78 -0.80 6.22 48.44
C LEU A 78 0.27 6.30 47.33
N ARG A 79 0.23 7.35 46.49
CA ARG A 79 1.28 7.60 45.48
C ARG A 79 2.62 7.96 46.13
N LYS A 80 2.63 8.72 47.23
CA LYS A 80 3.85 8.99 48.01
C LYS A 80 4.41 7.71 48.64
N ALA A 81 3.56 6.78 49.09
CA ALA A 81 3.97 5.48 49.60
C ALA A 81 4.56 4.57 48.51
N ASP A 82 3.96 4.50 47.31
CA ASP A 82 4.53 3.73 46.19
C ASP A 82 5.85 4.36 45.70
N HIS A 83 5.90 5.68 45.60
CA HIS A 83 7.14 6.39 45.24
C HIS A 83 8.24 6.17 46.28
N ALA A 84 7.89 6.19 47.58
CA ALA A 84 8.81 5.87 48.66
C ALA A 84 9.33 4.43 48.53
N LEU A 85 8.47 3.43 48.40
CA LEU A 85 8.87 2.02 48.24
C LEU A 85 9.72 1.80 46.98
N GLY A 86 9.39 2.48 45.87
CA GLY A 86 10.17 2.45 44.64
C GLY A 86 11.55 3.09 44.77
N THR A 87 11.67 4.16 45.56
CA THR A 87 12.93 4.88 45.80
C THR A 87 13.84 4.13 46.77
N VAL A 88 13.27 3.60 47.87
CA VAL A 88 13.99 2.77 48.84
C VAL A 88 14.55 1.53 48.16
N GLY A 89 13.74 0.78 47.39
CA GLY A 89 14.22 -0.41 46.70
C GLY A 89 15.41 -0.15 45.77
N ARG A 90 15.41 0.97 45.04
CA ARG A 90 16.49 1.33 44.11
C ARG A 90 17.77 1.77 44.82
N ARG A 91 17.64 2.61 45.86
CA ARG A 91 18.76 3.07 46.69
C ARG A 91 19.36 1.95 47.54
N PHE A 92 18.53 1.02 48.00
CA PHE A 92 18.94 -0.15 48.79
C PHE A 92 19.82 -1.10 47.99
N ILE A 93 19.43 -1.42 46.74
CA ILE A 93 20.23 -2.31 45.87
C ILE A 93 21.61 -1.69 45.55
N MET A 94 21.66 -0.37 45.28
CA MET A 94 22.95 0.33 45.05
C MET A 94 23.83 0.42 46.30
N GLY A 95 23.24 0.71 47.47
CA GLY A 95 23.97 0.76 48.74
C GLY A 95 24.51 -0.61 49.16
N TYR A 96 23.72 -1.66 48.98
CA TYR A 96 24.11 -3.04 49.26
C TYR A 96 25.26 -3.51 48.36
N ALA A 97 25.21 -3.21 47.06
CA ALA A 97 26.29 -3.53 46.12
C ALA A 97 27.60 -2.79 46.43
N ALA A 98 27.54 -1.54 46.89
CA ALA A 98 28.72 -0.76 47.27
C ALA A 98 29.33 -1.21 48.61
N GLY A 99 28.49 -1.55 49.60
CA GLY A 99 28.94 -2.08 50.90
C GLY A 99 29.66 -3.42 50.79
N TRP A 100 29.20 -4.29 49.89
CA TRP A 100 29.81 -5.59 49.64
C TRP A 100 31.09 -5.55 48.80
N THR A 101 31.18 -4.64 47.83
CA THR A 101 32.37 -4.53 46.97
C THR A 101 33.57 -3.90 47.67
N VAL A 102 33.36 -3.01 48.65
CA VAL A 102 34.45 -2.32 49.38
C VAL A 102 34.68 -2.90 50.78
N GLY A 103 33.63 -3.31 51.50
CA GLY A 103 33.74 -3.78 52.89
C GLY A 103 34.30 -5.20 53.01
N MET A 104 34.04 -6.08 52.05
CA MET A 104 34.45 -7.49 52.13
C MET A 104 35.95 -7.70 51.95
N PRO A 105 36.64 -7.07 50.97
CA PRO A 105 38.09 -7.14 50.86
C PRO A 105 38.79 -6.55 52.10
N LEU A 106 38.24 -5.46 52.65
CA LEU A 106 38.83 -4.78 53.81
C LEU A 106 38.72 -5.64 55.08
N ALA A 107 37.59 -6.32 55.31
CA ALA A 107 37.39 -7.22 56.44
C ALA A 107 38.26 -8.49 56.38
N ILE A 108 38.48 -9.02 55.17
CA ILE A 108 39.39 -10.16 54.95
C ILE A 108 40.85 -9.74 55.20
N VAL A 109 41.25 -8.53 54.77
CA VAL A 109 42.60 -8.01 54.97
C VAL A 109 42.88 -7.66 56.43
N THR A 110 41.94 -7.04 57.16
CA THR A 110 42.13 -6.73 58.59
C THR A 110 42.07 -7.96 59.49
N GLY A 111 41.23 -8.96 59.14
CA GLY A 111 41.18 -10.23 59.88
C GLY A 111 42.44 -11.10 59.72
N THR A 112 43.12 -11.00 58.57
CA THR A 112 44.36 -11.77 58.30
C THR A 112 45.63 -11.08 58.81
N GLN A 113 45.66 -9.75 58.92
CA GLN A 113 46.84 -9.03 59.41
C GLN A 113 46.94 -8.92 60.95
N GLY A 114 45.87 -9.20 61.70
CA GLY A 114 45.88 -9.19 63.17
C GLY A 114 46.49 -10.42 63.85
N MET A 115 46.87 -11.47 63.10
CA MET A 115 47.28 -12.77 63.65
C MET A 115 48.76 -12.85 64.11
N GLY A 116 49.42 -11.71 64.31
CA GLY A 116 50.86 -11.65 64.62
C GLY A 116 51.25 -11.66 66.11
N GLY A 117 50.32 -11.49 67.06
CA GLY A 117 50.70 -11.54 68.47
C GLY A 117 49.60 -11.06 69.43
N LEU A 118 49.56 -11.70 70.60
CA LEU A 118 48.67 -11.50 71.75
C LEU A 118 47.33 -12.26 71.72
N ALA A 119 47.33 -13.37 72.47
CA ALA A 119 46.22 -14.22 72.85
C ALA A 119 45.23 -13.55 73.82
N LEU A 120 44.82 -12.31 73.56
CA LEU A 120 43.82 -11.60 74.36
C LEU A 120 42.67 -11.13 73.48
N LEU A 121 41.48 -11.69 73.77
CA LEU A 121 40.14 -11.41 73.26
C LEU A 121 39.63 -12.34 72.14
N GLY A 122 39.14 -13.52 72.56
CA GLY A 122 38.10 -14.29 71.85
C GLY A 122 36.79 -13.51 71.54
N ALA A 123 36.72 -12.22 71.89
CA ALA A 123 35.64 -11.31 71.51
C ALA A 123 35.86 -10.63 70.14
N GLY A 124 37.09 -10.47 69.66
CA GLY A 124 37.40 -9.76 68.41
C GLY A 124 36.94 -10.50 67.15
N LEU A 125 37.12 -11.83 67.13
CA LEU A 125 36.67 -12.72 66.05
C LEU A 125 35.14 -12.80 65.94
N PHE A 126 34.43 -12.76 67.09
CA PHE A 126 32.98 -12.78 67.10
C PHE A 126 32.38 -11.50 66.50
N VAL A 127 32.92 -10.33 66.86
CA VAL A 127 32.35 -9.05 66.42
C VAL A 127 32.73 -8.73 64.96
N GLY A 128 33.92 -9.09 64.50
CA GLY A 128 34.35 -8.89 63.10
C GLY A 128 33.62 -9.79 62.09
N GLY A 129 33.25 -11.02 62.48
CA GLY A 129 32.52 -11.97 61.64
C GLY A 129 30.99 -11.80 61.67
N LEU A 130 30.42 -11.38 62.80
CA LEU A 130 28.96 -11.23 62.94
C LEU A 130 28.39 -10.12 62.05
N VAL A 131 29.09 -9.00 61.89
CA VAL A 131 28.58 -7.85 61.11
C VAL A 131 28.30 -8.20 59.64
N PRO A 132 29.22 -8.83 58.88
CA PRO A 132 28.92 -9.24 57.51
C PRO A 132 27.86 -10.34 57.42
N ILE A 133 27.80 -11.27 58.39
CA ILE A 133 26.78 -12.33 58.43
C ILE A 133 25.37 -11.76 58.69
N VAL A 134 25.24 -10.90 59.70
CA VAL A 134 24.01 -10.19 60.04
C VAL A 134 23.57 -9.31 58.86
N SER A 135 24.52 -8.63 58.21
CA SER A 135 24.26 -7.85 56.99
C SER A 135 23.78 -8.73 55.82
N ALA A 136 24.41 -9.88 55.59
CA ALA A 136 24.04 -10.81 54.53
C ALA A 136 22.64 -11.42 54.69
N ILE A 137 22.14 -11.51 55.92
CA ILE A 137 20.82 -12.08 56.23
C ILE A 137 19.76 -10.99 56.26
N ILE A 138 20.00 -9.89 56.98
CA ILE A 138 19.00 -8.83 57.20
C ILE A 138 18.70 -8.08 55.90
N HIS A 139 19.70 -7.79 55.07
CA HIS A 139 19.47 -6.94 53.90
C HIS A 139 18.61 -7.60 52.82
N PRO A 140 18.83 -8.87 52.43
CA PRO A 140 17.95 -9.54 51.48
C PRO A 140 16.54 -9.78 52.03
N LEU A 141 16.41 -10.08 53.32
CA LEU A 141 15.10 -10.18 53.99
C LEU A 141 14.35 -8.84 53.95
N LEU A 142 15.05 -7.73 54.17
CA LEU A 142 14.48 -6.39 54.09
C LEU A 142 14.08 -6.05 52.64
N ALA A 143 14.94 -6.33 51.66
CA ALA A 143 14.63 -6.12 50.24
C ALA A 143 13.41 -6.94 49.79
N PHE A 144 13.32 -8.19 50.23
CA PHE A 144 12.17 -9.06 49.97
C PHE A 144 10.90 -8.51 50.65
N SER A 145 11.00 -8.07 51.90
CA SER A 145 9.86 -7.49 52.65
C SER A 145 9.35 -6.19 52.01
N LEU A 146 10.26 -5.31 51.58
CA LEU A 146 9.91 -4.08 50.87
C LEU A 146 9.27 -4.36 49.50
N LEU A 147 9.71 -5.40 48.81
CA LEU A 147 9.09 -5.85 47.55
C LEU A 147 7.67 -6.37 47.79
N GLN A 148 7.46 -7.17 48.83
CA GLN A 148 6.12 -7.68 49.19
C GLN A 148 5.17 -6.52 49.53
N LEU A 149 5.62 -5.57 50.34
CA LEU A 149 4.83 -4.36 50.67
C LEU A 149 4.47 -3.55 49.42
N ARG A 150 5.41 -3.41 48.48
CA ARG A 150 5.14 -2.70 47.24
C ARG A 150 4.14 -3.44 46.35
N LEU A 151 4.17 -4.77 46.33
CA LEU A 151 3.21 -5.59 45.59
C LEU A 151 1.80 -5.47 46.18
N GLU A 152 1.68 -5.49 47.51
CA GLU A 152 0.41 -5.30 48.22
C GLU A 152 -0.18 -3.92 47.93
N LEU A 153 0.62 -2.86 48.04
CA LEU A 153 0.19 -1.50 47.69
C LEU A 153 -0.17 -1.36 46.20
N THR A 154 0.58 -2.00 45.30
CA THR A 154 0.29 -1.99 43.85
C THR A 154 -1.00 -2.72 43.53
N GLY A 155 -1.32 -3.81 44.24
CA GLY A 155 -2.60 -4.51 44.16
C GLY A 155 -3.74 -3.58 44.57
N GLN A 156 -3.59 -2.92 45.72
CA GLN A 156 -4.59 -1.98 46.22
C GLN A 156 -4.80 -0.76 45.29
N LEU A 157 -3.73 -0.22 44.70
CA LEU A 157 -3.81 0.85 43.70
C LEU A 157 -4.54 0.39 42.43
N ARG A 158 -4.31 -0.86 41.99
CA ARG A 158 -5.00 -1.47 40.86
C ARG A 158 -6.49 -1.66 41.15
N ASP A 159 -6.85 -2.12 42.33
CA ASP A 159 -8.25 -2.30 42.76
C ASP A 159 -9.00 -0.96 42.80
N ARG A 160 -8.29 0.14 43.09
CA ARG A 160 -8.81 1.52 43.02
C ARG A 160 -8.73 2.18 41.64
N GLN A 161 -8.35 1.44 40.59
CA GLN A 161 -8.14 1.94 39.22
C GLN A 161 -7.14 3.11 39.10
N ILE A 162 -6.21 3.24 40.04
CA ILE A 162 -5.17 4.27 40.01
C ILE A 162 -4.02 3.78 39.11
N LEU A 163 -3.62 4.61 38.14
CA LEU A 163 -2.66 4.23 37.11
C LEU A 163 -1.22 4.10 37.66
N VAL A 164 -0.75 2.86 37.86
CA VAL A 164 0.60 2.58 38.35
C VAL A 164 1.60 2.48 37.20
N HIS A 165 2.67 3.28 37.25
CA HIS A 165 3.61 3.40 36.13
C HIS A 165 4.61 2.23 35.97
N ARG A 166 4.71 1.29 36.92
CA ARG A 166 5.54 0.07 36.81
C ARG A 166 5.28 -0.89 37.97
N VAL A 167 4.70 -2.06 37.68
CA VAL A 167 4.67 -3.20 38.61
C VAL A 167 6.07 -3.84 38.64
N PRO A 168 6.67 -4.14 39.79
CA PRO A 168 7.87 -4.97 39.83
C PRO A 168 7.52 -6.40 39.37
N GLY A 169 7.94 -6.75 38.15
CA GLY A 169 7.58 -8.00 37.49
C GLY A 169 8.18 -9.24 38.14
N SER A 170 7.74 -10.40 37.68
CA SER A 170 8.28 -11.73 38.02
C SER A 170 9.81 -11.81 37.89
N PHE A 171 10.38 -11.03 36.97
CA PHE A 171 11.81 -10.86 36.75
C PHE A 171 12.54 -10.22 37.95
N THR A 172 11.97 -9.17 38.56
CA THR A 172 12.54 -8.53 39.75
C THR A 172 12.48 -9.46 40.96
N ARG A 173 11.40 -10.25 41.11
CA ARG A 173 11.31 -11.32 42.12
C ARG A 173 12.37 -12.40 41.92
N ARG A 174 12.58 -12.84 40.68
CA ARG A 174 13.61 -13.83 40.31
C ARG A 174 15.03 -13.32 40.58
N GLN A 175 15.34 -12.07 40.25
CA GLN A 175 16.64 -11.47 40.56
C GLN A 175 16.90 -11.32 42.07
N ILE A 176 15.88 -10.95 42.84
CA ILE A 176 16.00 -10.85 44.31
C ILE A 176 16.20 -12.22 44.95
N MET A 177 15.47 -13.25 44.51
CA MET A 177 15.68 -14.63 44.98
C MET A 177 17.07 -15.16 44.64
N VAL A 178 17.58 -14.87 43.44
CA VAL A 178 18.94 -15.26 43.04
C VAL A 178 20.00 -14.51 43.86
N GLY A 179 19.80 -13.20 44.10
CA GLY A 179 20.65 -12.43 45.02
C GLY A 179 20.67 -13.02 46.44
N LEU A 180 19.51 -13.46 46.94
CA LEU A 180 19.36 -14.15 48.23
C LEU A 180 20.11 -15.49 48.27
N ALA A 181 20.03 -16.27 47.19
CA ALA A 181 20.69 -17.57 47.10
C ALA A 181 22.22 -17.41 47.04
N LEU A 182 22.71 -16.43 46.29
CA LEU A 182 24.15 -16.12 46.20
C LEU A 182 24.70 -15.57 47.52
N SER A 183 23.95 -14.71 48.23
CA SER A 183 24.39 -14.18 49.53
C SER A 183 24.48 -15.26 50.61
N TRP A 184 23.57 -16.24 50.60
CA TRP A 184 23.62 -17.40 51.50
C TRP A 184 24.88 -18.24 51.28
N GLY A 185 25.30 -18.45 50.02
CA GLY A 185 26.51 -19.21 49.70
C GLY A 185 27.77 -18.59 50.33
N VAL A 186 27.86 -17.26 50.39
CA VAL A 186 29.00 -16.57 50.99
C VAL A 186 29.02 -16.70 52.51
N VAL A 187 27.87 -16.51 53.17
CA VAL A 187 27.73 -16.65 54.64
C VAL A 187 28.17 -18.03 55.10
N VAL A 188 27.71 -19.05 54.37
CA VAL A 188 28.00 -20.45 54.62
C VAL A 188 29.49 -20.75 54.47
N THR A 189 30.13 -20.21 53.43
CA THR A 189 31.56 -20.41 53.20
C THR A 189 32.38 -19.79 54.35
N MET A 190 31.96 -18.63 54.86
CA MET A 190 32.63 -18.00 56.02
C MET A 190 32.43 -18.78 57.32
N LEU A 191 31.21 -19.29 57.58
CA LEU A 191 30.93 -20.16 58.73
C LEU A 191 31.76 -21.45 58.66
N GLY A 192 31.89 -22.04 57.47
CA GLY A 192 32.72 -23.22 57.24
C GLY A 192 34.20 -22.99 57.52
N LEU A 193 34.78 -21.89 57.01
CA LEU A 193 36.17 -21.53 57.31
C LEU A 193 36.38 -21.24 58.81
N GLY A 194 35.44 -20.55 59.46
CA GLY A 194 35.52 -20.22 60.87
C GLY A 194 35.50 -21.47 61.77
N LEU A 195 34.67 -22.46 61.45
CA LEU A 195 34.60 -23.73 62.17
C LEU A 195 35.87 -24.57 61.99
N MET A 196 36.48 -24.53 60.80
CA MET A 196 37.72 -25.24 60.50
C MET A 196 38.91 -24.66 61.30
N VAL A 197 39.01 -23.32 61.41
CA VAL A 197 40.01 -22.65 62.26
C VAL A 197 39.77 -22.95 63.75
N HIS A 198 38.52 -23.04 64.18
CA HIS A 198 38.19 -23.39 65.57
C HIS A 198 38.56 -24.84 65.91
N ALA A 199 38.41 -25.76 64.95
CA ALA A 199 38.85 -27.15 65.08
C ALA A 199 40.36 -27.25 65.31
N ASP A 200 41.16 -26.53 64.51
CA ASP A 200 42.62 -26.48 64.67
C ASP A 200 43.02 -25.87 66.01
N ALA A 201 42.30 -24.85 66.49
CA ALA A 201 42.54 -24.22 67.79
C ALA A 201 42.26 -25.17 68.97
N LEU A 202 41.16 -25.92 68.93
CA LEU A 202 40.84 -26.92 69.95
C LEU A 202 41.87 -28.06 70.00
N GLN A 203 42.36 -28.49 68.82
CA GLN A 203 43.42 -29.49 68.75
C GLN A 203 44.75 -28.95 69.30
N ALA A 204 45.07 -27.68 69.03
CA ALA A 204 46.26 -27.03 69.59
C ALA A 204 46.18 -26.89 71.12
N GLU A 205 45.01 -26.53 71.67
CA GLU A 205 44.79 -26.41 73.11
C GLU A 205 44.90 -27.76 73.82
N ALA A 206 44.23 -28.81 73.31
CA ALA A 206 44.35 -30.17 73.85
C ALA A 206 45.80 -30.70 73.77
N SER A 207 46.53 -30.36 72.72
CA SER A 207 47.95 -30.73 72.60
C SER A 207 48.85 -30.03 73.63
N ALA A 208 48.53 -28.79 73.97
CA ALA A 208 49.27 -28.01 74.97
C ALA A 208 48.96 -28.49 76.40
N GLU A 209 47.69 -28.82 76.69
CA GLU A 209 47.26 -29.39 77.97
C GLU A 209 47.91 -30.75 78.22
N LEU A 210 47.82 -31.68 77.26
CA LEU A 210 48.45 -32.99 77.38
C LEU A 210 49.99 -32.90 77.50
N ARG A 211 50.63 -31.93 76.82
CA ARG A 211 52.06 -31.65 76.98
C ARG A 211 52.40 -31.28 78.42
N GLY A 212 51.59 -30.40 79.01
CA GLY A 212 51.74 -29.95 80.40
C GLY A 212 51.54 -31.09 81.39
N ASP A 213 50.52 -31.91 81.20
CA ASP A 213 50.19 -33.01 82.11
C ASP A 213 51.25 -34.12 82.07
N VAL A 214 51.79 -34.46 80.90
CA VAL A 214 52.86 -35.44 80.76
C VAL A 214 54.17 -34.93 81.37
N ALA A 215 54.50 -33.64 81.22
CA ALA A 215 55.64 -33.01 81.91
C ALA A 215 55.49 -33.09 83.44
N LEU A 216 54.29 -32.78 83.95
CA LEU A 216 54.00 -32.83 85.38
C LEU A 216 54.07 -34.27 85.92
N ALA A 217 53.57 -35.25 85.15
CA ALA A 217 53.63 -36.66 85.49
C ALA A 217 55.08 -37.17 85.54
N ALA A 218 55.93 -36.78 84.58
CA ALA A 218 57.36 -37.10 84.60
C ALA A 218 58.06 -36.49 85.82
N ALA A 219 57.80 -35.21 86.13
CA ALA A 219 58.38 -34.55 87.30
C ALA A 219 57.94 -35.19 88.64
N HIS A 220 56.68 -35.65 88.75
CA HIS A 220 56.21 -36.39 89.92
C HIS A 220 56.90 -37.76 90.08
N LEU A 221 57.22 -38.42 88.98
CA LEU A 221 57.95 -39.70 88.97
C LEU A 221 59.44 -39.51 89.33
N GLU A 222 60.05 -38.39 88.97
CA GLU A 222 61.41 -38.01 89.41
C GLU A 222 61.50 -37.68 90.91
N ALA A 223 60.47 -37.06 91.48
CA ALA A 223 60.44 -36.61 92.88
C ALA A 223 60.36 -37.73 93.95
N GLY A 224 60.53 -39.00 93.57
CA GLY A 224 60.79 -40.11 94.51
C GLY A 224 59.58 -40.87 95.04
N ARG A 225 58.45 -40.91 94.32
CA ARG A 225 57.39 -41.93 94.55
C ARG A 225 57.64 -43.16 93.67
N ASP A 226 57.28 -44.35 94.17
CA ASP A 226 57.53 -45.65 93.54
C ASP A 226 57.22 -45.65 92.02
N PRO A 227 58.23 -45.85 91.15
CA PRO A 227 58.06 -45.77 89.69
C PRO A 227 57.23 -46.91 89.09
N SER A 228 56.70 -47.83 89.92
CA SER A 228 55.78 -48.89 89.50
C SER A 228 54.29 -48.52 89.60
N ARG A 229 53.94 -47.32 90.07
CA ARG A 229 52.57 -46.78 90.07
C ARG A 229 52.52 -45.35 89.50
N PRO A 230 52.30 -45.19 88.19
CA PRO A 230 52.11 -43.87 87.61
C PRO A 230 50.81 -43.19 88.09
N PRO A 231 50.68 -41.86 87.94
CA PRO A 231 49.40 -41.16 88.11
C PRO A 231 48.35 -41.77 87.17
N ASP A 232 47.08 -41.78 87.61
CA ASP A 232 45.98 -42.28 86.78
C ASP A 232 46.00 -41.60 85.40
N ASN A 233 45.89 -42.41 84.34
CA ASN A 233 45.89 -42.04 82.91
C ASN A 233 47.27 -41.89 82.22
N PHE A 234 48.39 -42.16 82.90
CA PHE A 234 49.72 -42.17 82.28
C PHE A 234 50.40 -43.54 82.43
N ALA A 235 51.17 -43.94 81.42
CA ALA A 235 51.93 -45.18 81.42
C ALA A 235 53.44 -44.89 81.37
N VAL A 236 54.25 -45.67 82.09
CA VAL A 236 55.71 -45.64 81.95
C VAL A 236 56.11 -46.70 80.94
N VAL A 237 56.61 -46.28 79.79
CA VAL A 237 56.91 -47.15 78.64
C VAL A 237 58.37 -47.04 78.23
N THR A 238 58.92 -48.10 77.63
CA THR A 238 60.24 -48.08 77.00
C THR A 238 60.14 -47.58 75.56
N THR A 239 61.25 -47.14 74.96
CA THR A 239 61.26 -46.55 73.61
C THR A 239 60.69 -47.47 72.53
N ASP A 240 60.82 -48.79 72.68
CA ASP A 240 60.25 -49.82 71.78
C ASP A 240 58.73 -50.01 71.94
N GLN A 241 58.15 -49.51 73.03
CA GLN A 241 56.72 -49.57 73.32
C GLN A 241 55.97 -48.27 72.92
N LEU A 242 56.68 -47.23 72.47
CA LEU A 242 56.05 -46.00 71.99
C LEU A 242 55.37 -46.23 70.62
N PRO A 243 54.19 -45.62 70.38
CA PRO A 243 53.57 -45.63 69.06
C PRO A 243 54.51 -45.07 67.99
N SER A 244 54.47 -45.64 66.78
CA SER A 244 55.38 -45.29 65.68
C SER A 244 55.39 -43.80 65.32
N VAL A 245 54.24 -43.12 65.49
CA VAL A 245 54.06 -41.68 65.23
C VAL A 245 54.92 -40.84 66.17
N LEU A 246 55.10 -41.26 67.43
CA LEU A 246 56.00 -40.60 68.37
C LEU A 246 57.42 -41.13 68.26
N ALA A 247 57.61 -42.43 67.98
CA ALA A 247 58.92 -43.06 67.93
C ALA A 247 59.87 -42.35 66.96
N GLU A 248 59.38 -41.92 65.79
CA GLU A 248 60.21 -41.19 64.82
C GLU A 248 60.65 -39.81 65.33
N THR A 249 59.76 -39.09 66.01
CA THR A 249 60.06 -37.77 66.61
C THR A 249 60.96 -37.89 67.84
N VAL A 250 60.77 -38.94 68.63
CA VAL A 250 61.53 -39.27 69.84
C VAL A 250 62.95 -39.75 69.50
N LEU A 251 63.14 -40.52 68.43
CA LEU A 251 64.47 -40.93 67.95
C LEU A 251 65.35 -39.75 67.51
N THR A 252 64.72 -38.63 67.11
CA THR A 252 65.42 -37.39 66.76
C THR A 252 65.54 -36.40 67.91
N HIS A 253 64.93 -36.69 69.06
CA HIS A 253 64.91 -35.79 70.22
C HIS A 253 66.16 -35.98 71.07
N ASP A 254 66.78 -34.89 71.51
CA ASP A 254 67.96 -34.95 72.38
C ASP A 254 67.53 -35.44 73.77
N PRO A 255 68.04 -36.59 74.27
CA PRO A 255 67.66 -37.14 75.56
C PRO A 255 68.05 -36.24 76.76
N THR A 256 68.80 -35.16 76.53
CA THR A 256 69.14 -34.17 77.56
C THR A 256 68.18 -32.97 77.63
N GLU A 257 67.22 -32.86 76.70
CA GLU A 257 66.17 -31.84 76.77
C GLU A 257 64.95 -32.36 77.58
N PRO A 258 64.51 -31.65 78.63
CA PRO A 258 63.36 -32.06 79.45
C PRO A 258 62.00 -31.78 78.78
N ALA A 259 61.95 -31.55 77.47
CA ALA A 259 60.75 -31.13 76.77
C ALA A 259 59.89 -32.34 76.37
N PRO A 260 58.58 -32.37 76.68
CA PRO A 260 57.71 -33.44 76.21
C PRO A 260 57.45 -33.32 74.71
N VAL A 261 57.55 -34.45 74.01
CA VAL A 261 57.23 -34.58 72.59
C VAL A 261 55.74 -34.85 72.44
N VAL A 262 55.07 -34.14 71.55
CA VAL A 262 53.63 -34.31 71.29
C VAL A 262 53.42 -34.49 69.80
N ALA A 263 52.63 -35.50 69.44
CA ALA A 263 52.22 -35.78 68.08
C ALA A 263 50.74 -36.13 68.04
N ALA A 264 50.06 -35.76 66.95
CA ALA A 264 48.71 -36.22 66.69
C ALA A 264 48.77 -37.48 65.81
N ASP A 265 48.10 -38.54 66.21
CA ASP A 265 47.94 -39.74 65.38
C ASP A 265 46.73 -39.56 64.44
N PRO A 266 46.96 -39.44 63.12
CA PRO A 266 45.87 -39.22 62.16
C PRO A 266 44.90 -40.41 62.05
N SER A 267 45.32 -41.60 62.49
CA SER A 267 44.56 -42.83 62.31
C SER A 267 43.61 -43.14 63.48
N SER A 268 43.99 -42.75 64.69
CA SER A 268 43.20 -42.96 65.91
C SER A 268 42.47 -41.70 66.39
N GLY A 269 42.79 -40.52 65.85
CA GLY A 269 42.23 -39.25 66.31
C GLY A 269 42.71 -38.85 67.71
N GLN A 270 43.76 -39.50 68.22
CA GLN A 270 44.33 -39.23 69.54
C GLN A 270 45.51 -38.29 69.44
N ILE A 271 45.61 -37.40 70.41
CA ILE A 271 46.84 -36.67 70.68
C ILE A 271 47.67 -37.52 71.64
N LEU A 272 48.92 -37.73 71.28
CA LEU A 272 49.88 -38.57 71.99
C LEU A 272 51.00 -37.67 72.51
N ALA A 273 51.38 -37.84 73.78
CA ALA A 273 52.48 -37.08 74.38
C ALA A 273 53.41 -37.99 75.19
N ALA A 274 54.71 -37.74 75.10
CA ALA A 274 55.73 -38.48 75.83
C ALA A 274 56.79 -37.54 76.43
N ALA A 275 57.15 -37.72 77.70
CA ALA A 275 58.26 -37.02 78.35
C ALA A 275 59.35 -38.00 78.80
N PRO A 276 60.64 -37.66 78.67
CA PRO A 276 61.74 -38.53 79.06
C PRO A 276 61.89 -38.62 80.59
N LEU A 277 62.30 -39.78 81.10
CA LEU A 277 62.71 -39.98 82.49
C LEU A 277 64.23 -40.25 82.59
N PRO A 278 64.87 -39.99 83.75
CA PRO A 278 66.31 -40.17 83.93
C PRO A 278 66.83 -41.60 83.77
N ASP A 279 65.95 -42.59 83.83
CA ASP A 279 66.26 -44.02 83.71
C ASP A 279 66.14 -44.56 82.27
N GLY A 280 65.88 -43.69 81.29
CA GLY A 280 65.74 -44.05 79.89
C GLY A 280 64.34 -44.53 79.49
N ARG A 281 63.35 -44.47 80.40
CA ARG A 281 61.93 -44.71 80.10
C ARG A 281 61.21 -43.40 79.77
N TRP A 282 59.95 -43.50 79.33
CA TRP A 282 59.11 -42.37 78.96
C TRP A 282 57.79 -42.39 79.73
N ALA A 283 57.35 -41.23 80.22
CA ALA A 283 56.00 -41.02 80.70
C ALA A 283 55.13 -40.74 79.48
N PHE A 284 54.13 -41.58 79.23
CA PHE A 284 53.30 -41.54 78.04
C PHE A 284 51.84 -41.30 78.43
N GLY A 285 51.21 -40.33 77.77
CA GLY A 285 49.80 -39.99 77.93
C GLY A 285 49.11 -39.89 76.57
N THR A 286 47.81 -40.20 76.56
CA THR A 286 46.96 -40.10 75.37
C THR A 286 45.69 -39.34 75.70
N GLN A 287 45.24 -38.45 74.82
CA GLN A 287 43.96 -37.76 74.92
C GLN A 287 43.18 -37.91 73.63
N THR A 288 41.91 -38.31 73.74
CA THR A 288 40.98 -38.40 72.61
C THR A 288 40.37 -37.02 72.33
N VAL A 289 40.46 -36.56 71.09
CA VAL A 289 39.72 -35.37 70.63
C VAL A 289 38.30 -35.82 70.24
N ASP A 290 37.28 -35.13 70.74
CA ASP A 290 35.85 -35.51 70.66
C ASP A 290 35.38 -35.83 69.21
N GLU A 291 34.65 -36.95 69.04
CA GLU A 291 34.12 -37.43 67.75
C GLU A 291 33.18 -36.41 67.07
N GLN A 292 32.65 -35.43 67.81
CA GLN A 292 31.80 -34.36 67.26
C GLN A 292 32.53 -33.52 66.20
N LEU A 293 33.86 -33.43 66.26
CA LEU A 293 34.65 -32.62 65.31
C LEU A 293 34.56 -33.15 63.88
N HIS A 294 34.61 -34.48 63.69
CA HIS A 294 34.54 -35.10 62.38
C HIS A 294 33.17 -34.93 61.71
N LEU A 295 32.09 -34.98 62.50
CA LEU A 295 30.72 -34.81 62.01
C LEU A 295 30.47 -33.36 61.54
N VAL A 296 31.03 -32.38 62.25
CA VAL A 296 30.97 -30.97 61.86
C VAL A 296 31.77 -30.70 60.58
N VAL A 297 33.00 -31.23 60.47
CA VAL A 297 33.83 -31.07 59.25
C VAL A 297 33.17 -31.72 58.03
N LEU A 298 32.62 -32.92 58.17
CA LEU A 298 31.90 -33.60 57.07
C LEU A 298 30.67 -32.79 56.63
N PHE A 299 29.88 -32.29 57.59
CA PHE A 299 28.72 -31.45 57.29
C PHE A 299 29.13 -30.18 56.53
N VAL A 300 30.20 -29.50 56.96
CA VAL A 300 30.73 -28.30 56.29
C VAL A 300 31.18 -28.61 54.86
N VAL A 301 31.95 -29.67 54.64
CA VAL A 301 32.42 -30.06 53.30
C VAL A 301 31.25 -30.38 52.36
N LEU A 302 30.28 -31.16 52.84
CA LEU A 302 29.12 -31.56 52.03
C LEU A 302 28.21 -30.37 51.71
N PHE A 303 28.08 -29.43 52.64
CA PHE A 303 27.28 -28.22 52.45
C PHE A 303 27.98 -27.19 51.55
N VAL A 304 29.31 -27.05 51.65
CA VAL A 304 30.12 -26.23 50.73
C VAL A 304 30.08 -26.80 49.31
N ALA A 305 30.07 -28.13 49.15
CA ALA A 305 29.91 -28.78 47.84
C ALA A 305 28.49 -28.64 47.25
N ALA A 306 27.45 -28.63 48.09
CA ALA A 306 26.06 -28.47 47.64
C ALA A 306 25.74 -27.07 47.11
N THR A 307 26.45 -26.04 47.58
CA THR A 307 26.23 -24.64 47.22
C THR A 307 26.48 -24.32 45.73
N PRO A 308 27.63 -24.68 45.11
CA PRO A 308 27.85 -24.47 43.68
C PRO A 308 26.90 -25.33 42.82
N PHE A 309 26.50 -26.51 43.30
CA PHE A 309 25.50 -27.33 42.62
C PHE A 309 24.13 -26.63 42.58
N ALA A 310 23.65 -26.11 43.71
CA ALA A 310 22.41 -25.34 43.78
C ALA A 310 22.49 -24.06 42.92
N GLY A 311 23.64 -23.37 42.93
CA GLY A 311 23.90 -22.22 42.06
C GLY A 311 23.87 -22.58 40.57
N GLY A 312 24.46 -23.72 40.19
CA GLY A 312 24.44 -24.23 38.82
C GLY A 312 23.03 -24.61 38.36
N VAL A 313 22.24 -25.28 39.21
CA VAL A 313 20.83 -25.61 38.93
C VAL A 313 19.99 -24.33 38.79
N ALA A 314 20.18 -23.34 39.66
CA ALA A 314 19.50 -22.05 39.57
C ALA A 314 19.86 -21.29 38.29
N HIS A 315 21.13 -21.30 37.88
CA HIS A 315 21.59 -20.68 36.63
C HIS A 315 21.01 -21.40 35.40
N TRP A 316 21.04 -22.73 35.39
CA TRP A 316 20.43 -23.55 34.34
C TRP A 316 18.93 -23.30 34.21
N ALA A 317 18.22 -23.24 35.34
CA ALA A 317 16.80 -22.91 35.37
C ALA A 317 16.53 -21.50 34.83
N LEU A 318 17.35 -20.50 35.22
CA LEU A 318 17.21 -19.12 34.73
C LEU A 318 17.41 -19.03 33.21
N ALA A 319 18.45 -19.67 32.67
CA ALA A 319 18.73 -19.72 31.24
C ALA A 319 17.57 -20.38 30.46
N ARG A 320 16.98 -21.46 31.00
CA ARG A 320 15.86 -22.15 30.36
C ARG A 320 14.55 -21.38 30.44
N LEU A 321 14.24 -20.76 31.57
CA LEU A 321 12.97 -20.08 31.80
C LEU A 321 12.89 -18.70 31.12
N THR A 322 14.03 -18.03 30.90
CA THR A 322 14.04 -16.66 30.34
C THR A 322 14.71 -16.55 28.98
N SER A 323 15.91 -17.12 28.81
CA SER A 323 16.71 -16.91 27.60
C SER A 323 16.13 -17.68 26.40
N LEU A 324 15.56 -18.87 26.62
CA LEU A 324 15.05 -19.70 25.54
C LEU A 324 13.78 -19.11 24.86
N PRO A 325 12.73 -18.65 25.58
CA PRO A 325 11.59 -17.99 24.94
C PRO A 325 11.98 -16.70 24.20
N LEU A 326 12.88 -15.91 24.78
CA LEU A 326 13.38 -14.67 24.16
C LEU A 326 14.19 -14.94 22.89
N ALA A 327 15.04 -15.97 22.88
CA ALA A 327 15.77 -16.38 21.69
C ALA A 327 14.80 -16.79 20.57
N ARG A 328 13.76 -17.56 20.88
CA ARG A 328 12.74 -17.96 19.88
C ARG A 328 11.93 -16.78 19.35
N LEU A 329 11.56 -15.83 20.22
CA LEU A 329 10.92 -14.59 19.79
C LEU A 329 11.84 -13.77 18.88
N SER A 330 13.12 -13.67 19.23
CA SER A 330 14.12 -12.98 18.43
C SER A 330 14.31 -13.63 17.06
N ASP A 331 14.41 -14.96 17.00
CA ASP A 331 14.53 -15.71 15.75
C ASP A 331 13.28 -15.57 14.87
N ALA A 332 12.08 -15.63 15.47
CA ALA A 332 10.82 -15.44 14.76
C ALA A 332 10.68 -14.01 14.22
N ALA A 333 11.02 -13.00 15.03
CA ALA A 333 11.02 -11.59 14.61
C ALA A 333 12.05 -11.33 13.51
N LYS A 334 13.26 -11.91 13.63
CA LYS A 334 14.30 -11.82 12.60
C LYS A 334 13.86 -12.47 11.31
N SER A 335 13.23 -13.64 11.37
CA SER A 335 12.69 -14.34 10.20
C SER A 335 11.56 -13.54 9.53
N LEU A 336 10.67 -12.93 10.32
CA LEU A 336 9.63 -12.04 9.79
C LEU A 336 10.23 -10.80 9.11
N ALA A 337 11.20 -10.15 9.77
CA ALA A 337 11.81 -8.92 9.28
C ALA A 337 12.73 -9.12 8.06
N THR A 338 13.44 -10.25 8.01
CA THR A 338 14.46 -10.51 6.98
C THR A 338 13.89 -11.33 5.82
N ASP A 339 13.14 -12.39 6.11
CA ASP A 339 12.68 -13.34 5.10
C ASP A 339 11.23 -13.10 4.68
N GLY A 340 10.46 -12.27 5.41
CA GLY A 340 9.02 -12.10 5.18
C GLY A 340 8.19 -13.38 5.38
N LYS A 341 8.79 -14.42 5.98
CA LYS A 341 8.19 -15.75 6.12
C LYS A 341 7.21 -15.77 7.29
N VAL A 342 5.95 -15.49 7.03
CA VAL A 342 4.91 -15.50 8.07
C VAL A 342 4.32 -16.90 8.28
N ARG A 343 4.07 -17.62 7.17
CA ARG A 343 3.39 -18.93 7.14
C ARG A 343 4.22 -20.08 7.69
N SER A 344 5.53 -20.02 7.55
CA SER A 344 6.43 -21.08 8.03
C SER A 344 6.81 -20.91 9.50
N LEU A 345 6.44 -19.80 10.14
CA LEU A 345 6.71 -19.57 11.55
C LEU A 345 5.68 -20.33 12.39
N ARG A 346 6.14 -21.41 13.02
CA ARG A 346 5.36 -22.12 14.03
C ARG A 346 4.98 -21.12 15.12
N ARG A 347 3.68 -20.99 15.38
CA ARG A 347 3.18 -20.16 16.49
C ARG A 347 3.90 -20.55 17.77
N LEU A 348 4.40 -19.54 18.46
CA LEU A 348 5.15 -19.73 19.69
C LEU A 348 4.14 -20.19 20.76
N GLY A 349 4.36 -21.36 21.36
CA GLY A 349 3.46 -21.86 22.40
C GLY A 349 3.45 -20.91 23.60
N ALA A 350 2.31 -20.76 24.26
CA ALA A 350 2.20 -20.06 25.53
C ALA A 350 3.05 -20.84 26.55
N LEU A 351 4.27 -20.37 26.77
CA LEU A 351 5.26 -21.10 27.56
C LEU A 351 5.07 -20.87 29.06
N HIS A 352 4.48 -19.73 29.48
CA HIS A 352 4.33 -19.33 30.89
C HIS A 352 3.20 -18.30 31.08
N ASP A 353 2.52 -18.27 32.24
CA ASP A 353 1.53 -17.26 32.64
C ASP A 353 2.20 -16.01 33.25
N ASP A 354 3.16 -15.44 32.52
CA ASP A 354 3.90 -14.25 32.92
C ASP A 354 4.03 -13.23 31.77
N GLU A 355 4.79 -12.16 31.99
CA GLU A 355 4.97 -11.10 31.00
C GLU A 355 5.60 -11.59 29.68
N LEU A 356 6.36 -12.70 29.71
CA LEU A 356 6.89 -13.34 28.50
C LEU A 356 5.80 -14.12 27.76
N GLY A 357 4.86 -14.72 28.48
CA GLY A 357 3.65 -15.31 27.92
C GLY A 357 2.81 -14.28 27.17
N ASP A 358 2.53 -13.15 27.80
CA ASP A 358 1.79 -12.04 27.18
C ASP A 358 2.49 -11.51 25.93
N LEU A 359 3.83 -11.39 25.97
CA LEU A 359 4.62 -11.00 24.81
C LEU A 359 4.50 -12.01 23.66
N VAL A 360 4.56 -13.31 23.96
CA VAL A 360 4.37 -14.38 22.97
C VAL A 360 2.97 -14.32 22.36
N VAL A 361 1.93 -14.13 23.17
CA VAL A 361 0.54 -14.01 22.69
C VAL A 361 0.38 -12.80 21.78
N ASN A 362 0.87 -11.63 22.19
CA ASN A 362 0.78 -10.41 21.37
C ASN A 362 1.61 -10.53 20.08
N PHE A 363 2.78 -11.17 20.12
CA PHE A 363 3.56 -11.43 18.92
C PHE A 363 2.86 -12.42 17.97
N ASN A 364 2.20 -13.46 18.49
CA ASN A 364 1.39 -14.36 17.68
C ASN A 364 0.23 -13.61 16.98
N LYS A 365 -0.44 -12.66 17.64
CA LYS A 365 -1.47 -11.81 17.01
C LYS A 365 -0.92 -11.00 15.83
N VAL A 366 0.29 -10.46 15.95
CA VAL A 366 0.97 -9.79 14.83
C VAL A 366 1.21 -10.75 13.68
N LEU A 367 1.66 -11.98 13.96
CA LEU A 367 1.82 -13.01 12.94
C LEU A 367 0.50 -13.43 12.29
N ASP A 368 -0.61 -13.44 13.04
CA ASP A 368 -1.95 -13.76 12.53
C ASP A 368 -2.42 -12.69 11.53
N VAL A 369 -2.22 -11.40 11.86
CA VAL A 369 -2.49 -10.28 10.94
C VAL A 369 -1.72 -10.43 9.63
N PHE A 370 -0.41 -10.69 9.70
CA PHE A 370 0.39 -10.85 8.50
C PHE A 370 0.02 -12.10 7.69
N ASP A 371 -0.41 -13.18 8.35
CA ASP A 371 -0.81 -14.42 7.67
C ASP A 371 -2.16 -14.26 6.95
N GLU A 372 -3.11 -13.57 7.59
CA GLU A 372 -4.40 -13.20 7.00
C GLU A 372 -4.17 -12.37 5.73
N LEU A 373 -3.35 -11.32 5.80
CA LEU A 373 -3.05 -10.46 4.65
C LEU A 373 -2.27 -11.19 3.55
N ALA A 374 -1.32 -12.06 3.89
CA ALA A 374 -0.63 -12.89 2.91
C ALA A 374 -1.59 -13.88 2.21
N THR A 375 -2.58 -14.38 2.95
CA THR A 375 -3.65 -15.25 2.42
C THR A 375 -4.60 -14.50 1.51
N ALA A 376 -5.01 -13.29 1.92
CA ALA A 376 -5.79 -12.39 1.10
C ALA A 376 -5.07 -12.07 -0.21
N ALA A 377 -3.80 -11.65 -0.15
CA ALA A 377 -2.99 -11.33 -1.33
C ALA A 377 -2.82 -12.53 -2.28
N THR A 378 -2.60 -13.74 -1.74
CA THR A 378 -2.51 -14.96 -2.56
C THR A 378 -3.85 -15.25 -3.28
N THR A 379 -4.96 -14.98 -2.61
CA THR A 379 -6.32 -15.21 -3.14
C THR A 379 -6.66 -14.19 -4.23
N VAL A 380 -6.31 -12.92 -4.01
CA VAL A 380 -6.37 -11.83 -5.00
C VAL A 380 -5.52 -12.15 -6.23
N ALA A 381 -4.30 -12.67 -6.05
CA ALA A 381 -3.42 -13.05 -7.16
C ALA A 381 -4.00 -14.20 -8.02
N LYS A 382 -4.83 -15.06 -7.43
CA LYS A 382 -5.60 -16.10 -8.14
C LYS A 382 -6.85 -15.55 -8.84
N GLY A 383 -7.17 -14.27 -8.65
CA GLY A 383 -8.29 -13.58 -9.26
C GLY A 383 -9.54 -13.49 -8.37
N ASP A 384 -9.52 -13.96 -7.12
CA ASP A 384 -10.70 -13.81 -6.26
C ASP A 384 -10.59 -12.51 -5.45
N LEU A 385 -11.37 -11.50 -5.85
CA LEU A 385 -11.42 -10.17 -5.22
C LEU A 385 -12.53 -10.05 -4.17
N ARG A 386 -13.22 -11.16 -3.86
CA ARG A 386 -14.29 -11.24 -2.84
C ARG A 386 -13.74 -11.39 -1.42
N VAL A 387 -12.43 -11.30 -1.25
CA VAL A 387 -11.78 -11.45 0.05
C VAL A 387 -12.25 -10.33 0.98
N GLN A 388 -12.66 -10.71 2.18
CA GLN A 388 -13.00 -9.78 3.25
C GLN A 388 -11.90 -9.79 4.31
N ILE A 389 -11.60 -8.61 4.84
CA ILE A 389 -10.65 -8.42 5.95
C ILE A 389 -11.44 -7.75 7.06
N ASP A 390 -11.71 -8.48 8.12
CA ASP A 390 -12.64 -8.06 9.18
C ASP A 390 -11.94 -7.27 10.29
N GLN A 391 -10.63 -7.45 10.46
CA GLN A 391 -9.89 -6.82 11.55
C GLN A 391 -9.61 -5.32 11.28
N PRO A 392 -9.77 -4.44 12.27
CA PRO A 392 -9.42 -3.02 12.15
C PRO A 392 -7.90 -2.80 12.28
N GLY A 393 -7.40 -1.74 11.65
CA GLY A 393 -6.00 -1.33 11.73
C GLY A 393 -5.51 -0.74 10.40
N ASP A 394 -4.55 0.19 10.47
CA ASP A 394 -4.11 0.97 9.31
C ASP A 394 -3.70 0.12 8.10
N LEU A 395 -3.07 -1.04 8.35
CA LEU A 395 -2.65 -1.96 7.29
C LEU A 395 -3.84 -2.70 6.66
N GLN A 396 -4.79 -3.14 7.48
CA GLN A 396 -6.03 -3.77 7.03
C GLN A 396 -6.91 -2.76 6.27
N ASP A 397 -7.00 -1.52 6.76
CA ASP A 397 -7.70 -0.42 6.10
C ASP A 397 -7.10 -0.10 4.73
N ALA A 398 -5.77 0.00 4.64
CA ALA A 398 -5.09 0.18 3.36
C ALA A 398 -5.34 -0.98 2.39
N PHE A 399 -5.34 -2.24 2.88
CA PHE A 399 -5.63 -3.40 2.04
C PHE A 399 -7.10 -3.44 1.60
N ARG A 400 -8.06 -3.09 2.47
CA ARG A 400 -9.48 -2.93 2.11
C ARG A 400 -9.67 -1.89 1.02
N ALA A 401 -9.03 -0.73 1.15
CA ALA A 401 -9.08 0.33 0.14
C ALA A 401 -8.49 -0.15 -1.21
N MET A 402 -7.37 -0.87 -1.19
CA MET A 402 -6.78 -1.49 -2.38
C MET A 402 -7.75 -2.50 -3.04
N LEU A 403 -8.38 -3.38 -2.25
CA LEU A 403 -9.36 -4.34 -2.75
C LEU A 403 -10.59 -3.66 -3.36
N ALA A 404 -11.10 -2.61 -2.72
CA ALA A 404 -12.23 -1.82 -3.23
C ALA A 404 -11.89 -1.19 -4.58
N GLN A 405 -10.71 -0.54 -4.69
CA GLN A 405 -10.27 0.08 -5.93
C GLN A 405 -10.04 -0.95 -7.05
N LEU A 406 -9.46 -2.11 -6.73
CA LEU A 406 -9.27 -3.19 -7.72
C LEU A 406 -10.60 -3.76 -8.21
N ASN A 407 -11.56 -3.98 -7.30
CA ASN A 407 -12.90 -4.41 -7.68
C ASN A 407 -13.58 -3.38 -8.59
N GLU A 408 -13.52 -2.08 -8.24
CA GLU A 408 -14.09 -0.99 -9.04
C GLU A 408 -13.48 -0.94 -10.45
N VAL A 409 -12.15 -0.98 -10.56
CA VAL A 409 -11.46 -0.94 -11.86
C VAL A 409 -11.85 -2.13 -12.73
N VAL A 410 -11.88 -3.34 -12.18
CA VAL A 410 -12.26 -4.54 -12.93
C VAL A 410 -13.75 -4.51 -13.32
N ALA A 411 -14.63 -4.06 -12.43
CA ALA A 411 -16.05 -3.89 -12.72
C ALA A 411 -16.26 -2.89 -13.86
N ARG A 412 -15.59 -1.74 -13.81
CA ARG A 412 -15.68 -0.71 -14.84
C ARG A 412 -15.12 -1.17 -16.18
N ILE A 413 -14.00 -1.91 -16.19
CA ILE A 413 -13.50 -2.51 -17.45
C ILE A 413 -14.53 -3.48 -18.03
N ARG A 414 -15.20 -4.28 -17.20
CA ARG A 414 -16.24 -5.22 -17.66
C ARG A 414 -17.44 -4.49 -18.26
N GLU A 415 -17.93 -3.44 -17.58
CA GLU A 415 -19.01 -2.58 -18.07
C GLU A 415 -18.64 -1.92 -19.39
N THR A 416 -17.51 -1.22 -19.47
CA THR A 416 -17.02 -0.58 -20.69
C THR A 416 -16.79 -1.58 -21.83
N SER A 417 -16.42 -2.83 -21.52
CA SER A 417 -16.29 -3.88 -22.54
C SER A 417 -17.64 -4.29 -23.12
N LEU A 418 -18.69 -4.36 -22.29
CA LEU A 418 -20.05 -4.65 -22.75
C LEU A 418 -20.60 -3.49 -23.59
N GLU A 419 -20.41 -2.25 -23.14
CA GLU A 419 -20.75 -1.04 -23.90
C GLU A 419 -20.03 -1.02 -25.25
N LEU A 420 -18.74 -1.33 -25.28
CA LEU A 420 -17.94 -1.36 -26.50
C LEU A 420 -18.42 -2.48 -27.46
N ALA A 421 -18.78 -3.65 -26.94
CA ALA A 421 -19.36 -4.73 -27.73
C ALA A 421 -20.72 -4.32 -28.33
N SER A 422 -21.58 -3.67 -27.54
CA SER A 422 -22.87 -3.15 -28.01
C SER A 422 -22.70 -2.11 -29.10
N ALA A 423 -21.84 -1.10 -28.86
CA ALA A 423 -21.54 -0.06 -29.84
C ALA A 423 -20.95 -0.64 -31.13
N ALA A 424 -20.09 -1.65 -31.04
CA ALA A 424 -19.55 -2.34 -32.21
C ALA A 424 -20.65 -3.05 -33.03
N MET A 425 -21.63 -3.68 -32.37
CA MET A 425 -22.78 -4.31 -33.04
C MET A 425 -23.69 -3.28 -33.70
N GLU A 426 -23.95 -2.15 -33.04
CA GLU A 426 -24.73 -1.05 -33.61
C GLU A 426 -24.03 -0.44 -34.84
N ILE A 427 -22.72 -0.19 -34.75
CA ILE A 427 -21.94 0.28 -35.91
C ILE A 427 -22.01 -0.75 -37.04
N GLN A 428 -21.90 -2.05 -36.74
CA GLN A 428 -21.99 -3.08 -37.76
C GLN A 428 -23.36 -3.08 -38.45
N ALA A 429 -24.46 -2.96 -37.71
CA ALA A 429 -25.80 -2.83 -38.28
C ALA A 429 -25.93 -1.56 -39.15
N LEU A 430 -25.40 -0.42 -38.70
CA LEU A 430 -25.37 0.81 -39.47
C LEU A 430 -24.56 0.67 -40.77
N THR A 431 -23.44 -0.05 -40.74
CA THR A 431 -22.64 -0.28 -41.96
C THR A 431 -23.34 -1.17 -42.98
N ILE A 432 -24.27 -2.04 -42.56
CA ILE A 432 -25.11 -2.81 -43.48
C ILE A 432 -26.09 -1.87 -44.17
N GLN A 433 -26.79 -1.02 -43.41
CA GLN A 433 -27.71 -0.02 -43.97
C GLN A 433 -27.01 0.97 -44.90
N GLN A 434 -25.79 1.40 -44.56
CA GLN A 434 -24.99 2.25 -45.44
C GLN A 434 -24.57 1.56 -46.73
N ASP A 435 -24.29 0.25 -46.70
CA ASP A 435 -23.94 -0.52 -47.89
C ASP A 435 -25.14 -0.61 -48.84
N GLU A 436 -26.33 -0.88 -48.31
CA GLU A 436 -27.60 -0.86 -49.06
C GLU A 436 -27.87 0.52 -49.68
N ALA A 437 -27.75 1.59 -48.88
CA ALA A 437 -27.93 2.96 -49.36
C ALA A 437 -26.91 3.33 -50.45
N ALA A 438 -25.66 2.90 -50.33
CA ALA A 438 -24.63 3.13 -51.35
C ALA A 438 -24.96 2.39 -52.66
N GLN A 439 -25.51 1.17 -52.59
CA GLN A 439 -25.96 0.42 -53.76
C GLN A 439 -27.16 1.10 -54.46
N GLU A 440 -28.15 1.57 -53.70
CA GLU A 440 -29.28 2.34 -54.24
C GLU A 440 -28.82 3.65 -54.88
N GLN A 441 -27.88 4.35 -54.24
CA GLN A 441 -27.31 5.57 -54.78
C GLN A 441 -26.51 5.31 -56.06
N ALA A 442 -25.75 4.21 -56.13
CA ALA A 442 -25.04 3.80 -57.34
C ALA A 442 -26.01 3.46 -58.49
N ALA A 443 -27.15 2.83 -58.19
CA ALA A 443 -28.21 2.59 -59.18
C ALA A 443 -28.83 3.91 -59.67
N SER A 444 -29.13 4.82 -58.75
CA SER A 444 -29.68 6.15 -59.06
C SER A 444 -28.74 6.98 -59.92
N VAL A 445 -27.43 6.98 -59.60
CA VAL A 445 -26.41 7.66 -60.41
C VAL A 445 -26.35 7.08 -61.81
N ARG A 446 -26.34 5.74 -61.96
CA ARG A 446 -26.38 5.10 -63.29
C ARG A 446 -27.61 5.51 -64.09
N GLN A 447 -28.78 5.57 -63.45
CA GLN A 447 -30.02 5.99 -64.11
C GLN A 447 -29.95 7.46 -64.54
N VAL A 448 -29.49 8.36 -63.67
CA VAL A 448 -29.37 9.79 -64.00
C VAL A 448 -28.32 10.01 -65.10
N SER A 449 -27.18 9.33 -65.04
CA SER A 449 -26.17 9.36 -66.11
C SER A 449 -26.75 8.93 -67.47
N ALA A 450 -27.56 7.87 -67.49
CA ALA A 450 -28.25 7.45 -68.71
C ALA A 450 -29.22 8.52 -69.22
N SER A 451 -30.02 9.14 -68.33
CA SER A 451 -30.93 10.24 -68.69
C SER A 451 -30.19 11.46 -69.24
N VAL A 452 -29.04 11.82 -68.65
CA VAL A 452 -28.19 12.92 -69.14
C VAL A 452 -27.60 12.60 -70.51
N SER A 453 -27.15 11.36 -70.73
CA SER A 453 -26.67 10.91 -72.05
C SER A 453 -27.76 10.97 -73.11
N ASN A 454 -28.99 10.56 -72.76
CA ASN A 454 -30.14 10.65 -73.66
C ASN A 454 -30.52 12.11 -73.95
N LEU A 455 -30.41 13.00 -72.95
CA LEU A 455 -30.64 14.43 -73.14
C LEU A 455 -29.62 15.05 -74.10
N ALA A 456 -28.33 14.69 -73.98
CA ALA A 456 -27.29 15.14 -74.89
C ALA A 456 -27.56 14.69 -76.34
N ALA A 457 -27.95 13.44 -76.54
CA ALA A 457 -28.31 12.91 -77.86
C ALA A 457 -29.55 13.62 -78.44
N ALA A 458 -30.59 13.81 -77.62
CA ALA A 458 -31.80 14.51 -78.05
C ALA A 458 -31.52 15.98 -78.41
N ALA A 459 -30.62 16.65 -77.69
CA ALA A 459 -30.17 17.98 -78.05
C ALA A 459 -29.45 17.98 -79.41
N ASP A 460 -28.55 17.04 -79.68
CA ASP A 460 -27.89 16.95 -80.99
C ASP A 460 -28.90 16.75 -82.15
N ASP A 461 -29.90 15.88 -81.96
CA ASP A 461 -30.96 15.64 -82.93
C ASP A 461 -31.83 16.88 -83.19
N ILE A 462 -32.18 17.62 -82.13
CA ILE A 462 -32.95 18.87 -82.23
C ILE A 462 -32.14 19.95 -82.95
N ALA A 463 -30.84 20.06 -82.66
CA ALA A 463 -29.96 21.03 -83.31
C ALA A 463 -29.83 20.74 -84.82
N SER A 464 -29.65 19.48 -85.19
CA SER A 464 -29.66 19.04 -86.60
C SER A 464 -30.98 19.37 -87.29
N SER A 465 -32.10 19.07 -86.64
CA SER A 465 -33.44 19.36 -87.18
C SER A 465 -33.67 20.87 -87.36
N ALA A 466 -33.25 21.68 -86.39
CA ALA A 466 -33.33 23.14 -86.47
C ALA A 466 -32.48 23.70 -87.61
N ALA A 467 -31.28 23.15 -87.85
CA ALA A 467 -30.44 23.53 -88.99
C ALA A 467 -31.11 23.24 -90.34
N VAL A 468 -31.79 22.09 -90.47
CA VAL A 468 -32.56 21.76 -91.68
C VAL A 468 -33.73 22.72 -91.87
N VAL A 469 -34.47 23.05 -90.80
CA VAL A 469 -35.58 24.02 -90.87
C VAL A 469 -35.07 25.40 -91.27
N LEU A 470 -33.94 25.84 -90.72
CA LEU A 470 -33.31 27.11 -91.07
C LEU A 470 -32.94 27.14 -92.56
N HIS A 471 -32.30 26.09 -93.06
CA HIS A 471 -31.94 25.98 -94.48
C HIS A 471 -33.18 26.07 -95.40
N ASN A 472 -34.25 25.34 -95.06
CA ASN A 472 -35.50 25.36 -95.82
C ASN A 472 -36.17 26.75 -95.77
N ALA A 473 -36.12 27.44 -94.64
CA ALA A 473 -36.63 28.80 -94.50
C ALA A 473 -35.83 29.78 -95.36
N GLU A 474 -34.50 29.69 -95.39
CA GLU A 474 -33.65 30.52 -96.26
C GLU A 474 -33.95 30.30 -97.76
N GLN A 475 -34.17 29.05 -98.18
CA GLN A 475 -34.60 28.74 -99.55
C GLN A 475 -36.00 29.27 -99.87
N ALA A 476 -36.95 29.13 -98.94
CA ALA A 476 -38.30 29.66 -99.10
C ALA A 476 -38.30 31.20 -99.18
N TYR A 477 -37.38 31.86 -98.46
CA TYR A 477 -37.20 33.30 -98.50
C TYR A 477 -36.71 33.77 -99.88
N ALA A 478 -35.68 33.11 -100.42
CA ALA A 478 -35.19 33.40 -101.77
C ALA A 478 -36.29 33.19 -102.83
N THR A 479 -37.12 32.15 -102.67
CA THR A 479 -38.24 31.86 -103.57
C THR A 479 -39.33 32.93 -103.48
N THR A 480 -39.68 33.39 -102.28
CA THR A 480 -40.66 34.48 -102.10
C THR A 480 -40.15 35.81 -102.64
N ASP A 481 -38.85 36.11 -102.52
CA ASP A 481 -38.25 37.31 -103.12
C ASP A 481 -38.34 37.29 -104.66
N ALA A 482 -38.04 36.15 -105.27
CA ALA A 482 -38.19 35.95 -106.71
C ALA A 482 -39.65 36.09 -107.18
N LEU A 483 -40.62 35.61 -106.39
CA LEU A 483 -42.05 35.76 -106.69
C LEU A 483 -42.50 37.23 -106.65
N VAL A 484 -42.00 38.02 -105.69
CA VAL A 484 -42.27 39.47 -105.64
C VAL A 484 -41.77 40.16 -106.90
N GLU A 485 -40.55 39.84 -107.35
CA GLU A 485 -40.00 40.41 -108.58
C GLU A 485 -40.83 40.03 -109.82
N LYS A 486 -41.25 38.76 -109.92
CA LYS A 486 -42.11 38.29 -111.02
C LYS A 486 -43.49 38.95 -111.03
N ASN A 487 -44.08 39.18 -109.86
CA ASN A 487 -45.36 39.87 -109.79
C ASN A 487 -45.23 41.35 -110.16
N SER A 488 -44.11 42.01 -109.82
CA SER A 488 -43.82 43.37 -110.27
C SER A 488 -43.65 43.46 -111.80
N GLU A 489 -43.02 42.46 -112.42
CA GLU A 489 -42.92 42.38 -113.88
C GLU A 489 -44.29 42.16 -114.54
N LEU A 490 -45.13 41.28 -113.97
CA LEU A 490 -46.50 41.08 -114.44
C LEU A 490 -47.31 42.39 -114.38
N ASP A 491 -47.21 43.14 -113.28
CA ASP A 491 -47.90 44.41 -113.08
C ASP A 491 -47.53 45.43 -114.19
N ARG A 492 -46.24 45.54 -114.53
CA ARG A 492 -45.79 46.39 -115.66
C ARG A 492 -46.35 45.96 -117.00
N GLN A 493 -46.38 44.64 -117.27
CA GLN A 493 -46.91 44.10 -118.53
C GLN A 493 -48.41 44.35 -118.64
N VAL A 494 -49.15 44.14 -117.56
CA VAL A 494 -50.60 44.38 -117.50
C VAL A 494 -50.93 45.87 -117.68
N SER A 495 -50.18 46.75 -117.02
CA SER A 495 -50.27 48.21 -117.19
C SER A 495 -50.04 48.64 -118.64
N SER A 496 -48.99 48.11 -119.29
CA SER A 496 -48.71 48.39 -120.70
C SER A 496 -49.83 47.91 -121.64
N ILE A 497 -50.47 46.77 -121.35
CA ILE A 497 -51.66 46.32 -122.09
C ILE A 497 -52.82 47.30 -121.88
N GLY A 498 -53.01 47.79 -120.65
CA GLY A 498 -54.00 48.82 -120.32
C GLY A 498 -53.84 50.09 -121.16
N ASP A 499 -52.62 50.58 -121.32
CA ASP A 499 -52.28 51.74 -122.15
C ASP A 499 -52.62 51.49 -123.63
N LEU A 500 -52.24 50.32 -124.16
CA LEU A 500 -52.56 49.91 -125.53
C LEU A 500 -54.07 49.83 -125.78
N LEU A 501 -54.83 49.29 -124.83
CA LEU A 501 -56.30 49.26 -124.91
C LEU A 501 -56.90 50.66 -124.88
N GLY A 502 -56.30 51.58 -124.12
CA GLY A 502 -56.65 53.00 -124.13
C GLY A 502 -56.52 53.63 -125.52
N LEU A 503 -55.38 53.40 -126.17
CA LEU A 503 -55.14 53.86 -127.55
C LEU A 503 -56.11 53.22 -128.55
N ILE A 504 -56.39 51.92 -128.44
CA ILE A 504 -57.35 51.24 -129.33
C ILE A 504 -58.76 51.84 -129.17
N ARG A 505 -59.19 52.15 -127.94
CA ARG A 505 -60.47 52.81 -127.69
C ARG A 505 -60.51 54.21 -128.31
N GLU A 506 -59.44 54.99 -128.16
CA GLU A 506 -59.33 56.31 -128.78
C GLU A 506 -59.43 56.23 -130.32
N ILE A 507 -58.81 55.22 -130.94
CA ILE A 507 -58.92 54.96 -132.38
C ILE A 507 -60.36 54.57 -132.75
N ALA A 508 -61.02 53.73 -131.96
CA ALA A 508 -62.40 53.31 -132.18
C ALA A 508 -63.36 54.50 -132.08
N ASP A 509 -63.24 55.33 -131.03
CA ASP A 509 -64.06 56.53 -130.83
C ASP A 509 -63.86 57.55 -131.97
N ARG A 510 -62.61 57.75 -132.43
CA ARG A 510 -62.32 58.58 -133.61
C ARG A 510 -62.94 58.00 -134.89
N SER A 511 -62.90 56.68 -135.05
CA SER A 511 -63.48 55.99 -136.21
C SER A 511 -65.01 56.07 -136.20
N ASP A 512 -65.64 56.01 -135.03
CA ASP A 512 -67.09 56.22 -134.85
C ASP A 512 -67.49 57.65 -135.22
N LEU A 513 -66.74 58.65 -134.77
CA LEU A 513 -66.95 60.06 -135.16
C LEU A 513 -66.74 60.30 -136.66
N LEU A 514 -65.72 59.67 -137.26
CA LEU A 514 -65.49 59.71 -138.72
C LEU A 514 -66.67 59.08 -139.47
N ALA A 515 -67.17 57.94 -139.00
CA ALA A 515 -68.32 57.25 -139.57
C ALA A 515 -69.63 58.05 -139.41
N LEU A 516 -69.82 58.74 -138.29
CA LEU A 516 -70.94 59.65 -138.06
C LEU A 516 -70.91 60.83 -139.03
N ASN A 517 -69.74 61.46 -139.20
CA ASN A 517 -69.54 62.54 -140.17
C ASN A 517 -69.78 62.05 -141.62
N GLY A 518 -69.29 60.85 -141.96
CA GLY A 518 -69.53 60.22 -143.26
C GLY A 518 -71.01 59.91 -143.52
N SER A 519 -71.75 59.48 -142.49
CA SER A 519 -73.19 59.24 -142.58
C SER A 519 -73.97 60.54 -142.80
N LEU A 520 -73.59 61.63 -142.11
CA LEU A 520 -74.22 62.95 -142.24
C LEU A 520 -74.00 63.55 -143.64
N GLU A 521 -72.77 63.47 -144.16
CA GLU A 521 -72.47 63.98 -145.50
C GLU A 521 -73.15 63.10 -146.58
N ALA A 522 -73.26 61.78 -146.38
CA ALA A 522 -74.00 60.91 -147.28
C ALA A 522 -75.51 61.25 -147.36
N VAL A 523 -76.13 61.68 -146.25
CA VAL A 523 -77.52 62.19 -146.23
C VAL A 523 -77.64 63.52 -146.99
N ARG A 524 -76.59 64.36 -146.94
CA ARG A 524 -76.54 65.67 -147.58
C ARG A 524 -76.47 65.61 -149.12
N VAL A 525 -75.80 64.59 -149.69
CA VAL A 525 -75.67 64.41 -151.15
C VAL A 525 -76.83 63.60 -151.77
N GLY A 526 -77.80 63.12 -150.98
CA GLY A 526 -79.02 62.46 -151.48
C GLY A 526 -78.79 61.09 -152.12
N GLU A 527 -79.37 60.80 -153.29
CA GLU A 527 -79.30 59.47 -153.91
C GLU A 527 -77.88 59.01 -154.28
N ALA A 528 -76.97 59.93 -154.61
CA ALA A 528 -75.58 59.61 -154.93
C ALA A 528 -74.77 59.12 -153.71
N GLY A 529 -75.25 59.38 -152.48
CA GLY A 529 -74.58 59.06 -151.22
C GLY A 529 -74.89 57.67 -150.64
N ARG A 530 -75.82 56.88 -151.21
CA ARG A 530 -76.28 55.61 -150.60
C ARG A 530 -75.18 54.58 -150.33
N GLY A 531 -74.22 54.44 -151.24
CA GLY A 531 -73.08 53.52 -151.06
C GLY A 531 -72.14 53.97 -149.93
N PHE A 532 -71.91 55.29 -149.82
CA PHE A 532 -71.14 55.88 -148.73
C PHE A 532 -71.84 55.75 -147.37
N ALA A 533 -73.16 55.94 -147.32
CA ALA A 533 -73.96 55.74 -146.11
C ALA A 533 -73.86 54.30 -145.57
N LEU A 534 -73.86 53.29 -146.46
CA LEU A 534 -73.70 51.89 -146.07
C LEU A 534 -72.31 51.61 -145.48
N VAL A 535 -71.25 52.11 -146.13
CA VAL A 535 -69.87 51.97 -145.62
C VAL A 535 -69.71 52.70 -144.28
N ALA A 536 -70.28 53.89 -144.14
CA ALA A 536 -70.25 54.63 -142.89
C ALA A 536 -71.01 53.91 -141.76
N ALA A 537 -72.17 53.32 -142.03
CA ALA A 537 -72.91 52.50 -141.06
C ALA A 537 -72.13 51.24 -140.64
N GLU A 538 -71.44 50.57 -141.57
CA GLU A 538 -70.62 49.40 -141.25
C GLU A 538 -69.35 49.78 -140.47
N MET A 539 -68.71 50.91 -140.78
CA MET A 539 -67.59 51.45 -140.01
C MET A 539 -67.99 51.83 -138.59
N ARG A 540 -69.17 52.44 -138.43
CA ARG A 540 -69.75 52.75 -137.11
C ARG A 540 -69.98 51.49 -136.29
N ARG A 541 -70.63 50.48 -136.89
CA ARG A 541 -70.89 49.17 -136.26
C ARG A 541 -69.60 48.44 -135.90
N LEU A 542 -68.55 48.54 -136.73
CA LEU A 542 -67.22 48.00 -136.42
C LEU A 542 -66.59 48.74 -135.23
N ALA A 543 -66.64 50.08 -135.20
CA ALA A 543 -66.14 50.88 -134.09
C ALA A 543 -66.85 50.54 -132.77
N GLU A 544 -68.19 50.48 -132.76
CA GLU A 544 -68.99 50.06 -131.60
C GLU A 544 -68.59 48.64 -131.12
N ARG A 545 -68.36 47.70 -132.05
CA ARG A 545 -67.90 46.33 -131.73
C ARG A 545 -66.48 46.32 -131.16
N VAL A 546 -65.57 47.15 -131.68
CA VAL A 546 -64.21 47.29 -131.15
C VAL A 546 -64.26 47.86 -129.74
N THR A 547 -65.04 48.92 -129.49
CA THR A 547 -65.22 49.51 -128.15
C THR A 547 -65.77 48.50 -127.15
N GLY A 548 -66.80 47.74 -127.52
CA GLY A 548 -67.34 46.67 -126.66
C GLY A 548 -66.30 45.58 -126.35
N THR A 549 -65.48 45.20 -127.34
CA THR A 549 -64.39 44.22 -127.13
C THR A 549 -63.30 44.77 -126.23
N VAL A 550 -62.92 46.04 -126.39
CA VAL A 550 -61.92 46.71 -125.53
C VAL A 550 -62.42 46.78 -124.09
N ASP A 551 -63.70 47.08 -123.87
CA ASP A 551 -64.29 47.16 -122.53
C ASP A 551 -64.33 45.78 -121.85
N ASP A 552 -64.67 44.72 -122.59
CA ASP A 552 -64.57 43.34 -122.10
C ASP A 552 -63.13 42.96 -121.72
N VAL A 553 -62.14 43.31 -122.55
CA VAL A 553 -60.72 43.03 -122.25
C VAL A 553 -60.25 43.85 -121.05
N ARG A 554 -60.65 45.12 -120.92
CA ARG A 554 -60.38 45.93 -119.72
C ARG A 554 -60.95 45.31 -118.46
N GLY A 555 -62.17 44.78 -118.52
CA GLY A 555 -62.77 44.06 -117.39
C GLY A 555 -61.93 42.85 -116.96
N ARG A 556 -61.36 42.11 -117.93
CA ARG A 556 -60.43 40.99 -117.65
C ARG A 556 -59.10 41.45 -117.10
N ILE A 557 -58.54 42.55 -117.60
CA ILE A 557 -57.30 43.16 -117.09
C ILE A 557 -57.48 43.58 -115.62
N ALA A 558 -58.58 44.25 -115.28
CA ALA A 558 -58.89 44.61 -113.89
C ALA A 558 -59.00 43.38 -112.96
N GLN A 559 -59.51 42.24 -113.45
CA GLN A 559 -59.50 40.98 -112.70
C GLN A 559 -58.09 40.42 -112.51
N ILE A 560 -57.23 40.50 -113.53
CA ILE A 560 -55.82 40.08 -113.44
C ILE A 560 -55.05 40.97 -112.45
N GLU A 561 -55.24 42.28 -112.48
CA GLU A 561 -54.65 43.23 -111.52
C GLU A 561 -55.08 42.90 -110.09
N SER A 562 -56.39 42.67 -109.87
CA SER A 562 -56.90 42.28 -108.56
C SER A 562 -56.31 40.95 -108.07
N ALA A 563 -56.22 39.95 -108.95
CA ALA A 563 -55.59 38.67 -108.63
C ALA A 563 -54.08 38.81 -108.34
N GLY A 564 -53.37 39.64 -109.10
CA GLY A 564 -51.95 39.96 -108.89
C GLY A 564 -51.68 40.69 -107.58
N ALA A 565 -52.56 41.63 -107.19
CA ALA A 565 -52.49 42.30 -105.88
C ALA A 565 -52.73 41.29 -104.73
N GLY A 566 -53.70 40.39 -104.88
CA GLY A 566 -53.94 39.31 -103.94
C GLY A 566 -52.75 38.35 -103.80
N ALA A 567 -52.14 37.96 -104.92
CA ALA A 567 -50.94 37.13 -104.95
C ALA A 567 -49.74 37.82 -104.27
N LEU A 568 -49.55 39.12 -104.49
CA LEU A 568 -48.50 39.91 -103.84
C LEU A 568 -48.68 39.95 -102.31
N ALA A 569 -49.91 40.23 -101.85
CA ALA A 569 -50.22 40.25 -100.43
C ALA A 569 -49.96 38.89 -99.76
N ALA A 570 -50.37 37.80 -100.43
CA ALA A 570 -50.08 36.43 -99.95
C ALA A 570 -48.57 36.12 -99.94
N THR A 571 -47.83 36.60 -100.93
CA THR A 571 -46.36 36.43 -101.01
C THR A 571 -45.65 37.21 -99.91
N GLN A 572 -46.08 38.44 -99.63
CA GLN A 572 -45.55 39.26 -98.53
C GLN A 572 -45.84 38.64 -97.16
N ALA A 573 -47.07 38.16 -96.94
CA ALA A 573 -47.41 37.42 -95.71
C ALA A 573 -46.54 36.16 -95.55
N SER A 574 -46.33 35.41 -96.63
CA SER A 574 -45.46 34.24 -96.65
C SER A 574 -44.01 34.60 -96.30
N ARG A 575 -43.50 35.72 -96.82
CA ARG A 575 -42.16 36.22 -96.50
C ARG A 575 -41.98 36.46 -95.00
N THR A 576 -42.95 37.10 -94.34
CA THR A 576 -42.90 37.33 -92.89
C THR A 576 -42.93 36.03 -92.10
N LEU A 577 -43.77 35.07 -92.48
CA LEU A 577 -43.82 33.75 -91.84
C LEU A 577 -42.50 32.99 -91.98
N VAL A 578 -41.88 33.05 -93.15
CA VAL A 578 -40.58 32.42 -93.42
C VAL A 578 -39.47 33.05 -92.58
N GLN A 579 -39.44 34.39 -92.48
CA GLN A 579 -38.50 35.09 -91.59
C GLN A 579 -38.67 34.67 -90.13
N GLY A 580 -39.90 34.64 -89.62
CA GLY A 580 -40.17 34.18 -88.26
C GLY A 580 -39.77 32.72 -88.03
N THR A 581 -39.94 31.86 -89.06
CA THR A 581 -39.49 30.46 -89.01
C THR A 581 -37.97 30.34 -88.93
N ALA A 582 -37.24 31.13 -89.72
CA ALA A 582 -35.78 31.17 -89.69
C ALA A 582 -35.24 31.66 -88.33
N GLU A 583 -35.87 32.71 -87.77
CA GLU A 583 -35.50 33.25 -86.46
C GLU A 583 -35.77 32.23 -85.35
N ALA A 584 -36.94 31.59 -85.35
CA ALA A 584 -37.27 30.52 -84.40
C ALA A 584 -36.27 29.34 -84.48
N ALA A 585 -35.88 28.94 -85.70
CA ALA A 585 -34.90 27.87 -85.90
C ALA A 585 -33.51 28.24 -85.37
N ARG A 586 -33.08 29.51 -85.51
CA ARG A 586 -31.83 30.00 -84.91
C ARG A 586 -31.89 29.96 -83.38
N THR A 587 -32.96 30.47 -82.78
CA THR A 587 -33.15 30.43 -81.32
C THR A 587 -33.15 29.01 -80.79
N ILE A 588 -33.83 28.08 -81.46
CA ILE A 588 -33.81 26.65 -81.09
C ILE A 588 -32.37 26.12 -81.15
N SER A 589 -31.62 26.42 -82.21
CA SER A 589 -30.22 25.96 -82.34
C SER A 589 -29.34 26.50 -81.21
N GLU A 590 -29.50 27.77 -80.82
CA GLU A 590 -28.76 28.38 -79.71
C GLU A 590 -29.09 27.73 -78.36
N VAL A 591 -30.38 27.61 -78.02
CA VAL A 591 -30.84 26.96 -76.78
C VAL A 591 -30.37 25.52 -76.70
N THR A 592 -30.43 24.81 -77.83
CA THR A 592 -30.04 23.40 -77.89
C THR A 592 -28.53 23.23 -77.72
N ARG A 593 -27.72 24.15 -78.25
CA ARG A 593 -26.28 24.18 -77.99
C ARG A 593 -25.98 24.38 -76.50
N GLU A 594 -26.72 25.26 -75.83
CA GLU A 594 -26.61 25.44 -74.38
C GLU A 594 -27.03 24.18 -73.61
N GLN A 595 -28.08 23.49 -74.06
CA GLN A 595 -28.50 22.21 -73.48
C GLN A 595 -27.41 21.14 -73.62
N SER A 596 -26.74 21.02 -74.77
CA SER A 596 -25.63 20.09 -74.96
C SER A 596 -24.48 20.36 -73.99
N VAL A 597 -24.08 21.63 -73.85
CA VAL A 597 -23.05 22.03 -72.88
C VAL A 597 -23.49 21.71 -71.44
N GLY A 598 -24.74 21.99 -71.10
CA GLY A 598 -25.31 21.66 -69.79
C GLY A 598 -25.34 20.15 -69.52
N ALA A 599 -25.64 19.34 -70.54
CA ALA A 599 -25.63 17.88 -70.44
C ALA A 599 -24.21 17.33 -70.25
N GLU A 600 -23.20 17.87 -70.95
CA GLU A 600 -21.80 17.52 -70.73
C GLU A 600 -21.34 17.83 -69.31
N GLN A 601 -21.69 19.01 -68.79
CA GLN A 601 -21.39 19.39 -67.41
C GLN A 601 -22.08 18.48 -66.40
N ALA A 602 -23.36 18.16 -66.62
CA ALA A 602 -24.11 17.23 -65.78
C ALA A 602 -23.48 15.83 -65.81
N SER A 603 -23.00 15.36 -66.96
CA SER A 603 -22.32 14.07 -67.12
C SER A 603 -20.99 14.04 -66.34
N GLY A 604 -20.20 15.11 -66.41
CA GLY A 604 -19.00 15.29 -65.59
C GLY A 604 -19.33 15.28 -64.09
N GLY A 605 -20.38 15.99 -63.69
CA GLY A 605 -20.89 16.00 -62.32
C GLY A 605 -21.31 14.60 -61.84
N MET A 606 -22.03 13.84 -62.65
CA MET A 606 -22.42 12.46 -62.31
C MET A 606 -21.22 11.53 -62.15
N THR A 607 -20.14 11.74 -62.91
CA THR A 607 -18.89 11.00 -62.74
C THR A 607 -18.26 11.27 -61.37
N ALA A 608 -18.25 12.53 -60.92
CA ALA A 608 -17.77 12.90 -59.58
C ALA A 608 -18.66 12.31 -58.46
N VAL A 609 -19.98 12.30 -58.66
CA VAL A 609 -20.92 11.65 -57.72
C VAL A 609 -20.66 10.14 -57.67
N ALA A 610 -20.46 9.47 -58.80
CA ALA A 610 -20.14 8.03 -58.85
C ALA A 610 -18.85 7.70 -58.10
N GLN A 611 -17.81 8.54 -58.23
CA GLN A 611 -16.58 8.40 -57.45
C GLN A 611 -16.83 8.55 -55.94
N THR A 612 -17.66 9.52 -55.55
CA THR A 612 -18.03 9.74 -54.14
C THR A 612 -18.78 8.54 -53.56
N VAL A 613 -19.73 7.97 -54.31
CA VAL A 613 -20.45 6.75 -53.91
C VAL A 613 -19.49 5.56 -53.74
N THR A 614 -18.53 5.42 -54.65
CA THR A 614 -17.50 4.36 -54.55
C THR A 614 -16.61 4.55 -53.32
N ALA A 615 -16.19 5.78 -53.05
CA ALA A 615 -15.41 6.11 -51.86
C ALA A 615 -16.21 5.88 -50.57
N ALA A 616 -17.50 6.20 -50.57
CA ALA A 616 -18.39 5.93 -49.45
C ALA A 616 -18.50 4.42 -49.18
N ALA A 617 -18.68 3.59 -50.21
CA ALA A 617 -18.70 2.13 -50.05
C ALA A 617 -17.37 1.58 -49.48
N ALA A 618 -16.23 2.10 -49.94
CA ALA A 618 -14.92 1.73 -49.40
C ALA A 618 -14.78 2.13 -47.91
N ALA A 619 -15.22 3.35 -47.55
CA ALA A 619 -15.22 3.82 -46.17
C ALA A 619 -16.13 2.98 -45.27
N THR A 620 -17.33 2.62 -45.75
CA THR A 620 -18.24 1.72 -45.04
C THR A 620 -17.59 0.36 -44.77
N SER A 621 -16.87 -0.19 -45.76
CA SER A 621 -16.13 -1.45 -45.57
C SER A 621 -15.02 -1.34 -44.53
N GLN A 622 -14.30 -0.21 -44.50
CA GLN A 622 -13.26 0.02 -43.48
C GLN A 622 -13.87 0.19 -42.09
N THR A 623 -14.98 0.91 -41.97
CA THR A 623 -15.73 1.07 -40.71
C THR A 623 -16.23 -0.27 -40.19
N ARG A 624 -16.73 -1.13 -41.08
CA ARG A 624 -17.15 -2.50 -40.73
C ARG A 624 -16.00 -3.33 -40.18
N ALA A 625 -14.83 -3.27 -40.80
CA ALA A 625 -13.63 -3.95 -40.30
C ALA A 625 -13.17 -3.40 -38.93
N ALA A 626 -13.25 -2.07 -38.74
CA ALA A 626 -12.93 -1.44 -37.45
C ALA A 626 -13.92 -1.87 -36.35
N ALA A 627 -15.22 -1.91 -36.64
CA ALA A 627 -16.25 -2.36 -35.70
C ALA A 627 -16.02 -3.82 -35.28
N GLU A 628 -15.68 -4.70 -36.22
CA GLU A 628 -15.32 -6.09 -35.91
C GLU A 628 -14.07 -6.15 -35.02
N GLY A 629 -13.06 -5.31 -35.28
CA GLY A 629 -11.90 -5.15 -34.40
C GLY A 629 -12.26 -4.73 -32.98
N LEU A 630 -13.16 -3.75 -32.83
CA LEU A 630 -13.66 -3.32 -31.51
C LEU A 630 -14.38 -4.46 -30.79
N ARG A 631 -15.21 -5.24 -31.50
CA ARG A 631 -15.91 -6.41 -30.94
C ARG A 631 -14.91 -7.47 -30.43
N VAL A 632 -13.85 -7.74 -31.20
CA VAL A 632 -12.77 -8.65 -30.80
C VAL A 632 -12.05 -8.14 -29.55
N HIS A 633 -11.73 -6.84 -29.49
CA HIS A 633 -11.08 -6.23 -28.32
C HIS A 633 -11.99 -6.25 -27.08
N ALA A 634 -13.27 -5.92 -27.22
CA ALA A 634 -14.26 -6.02 -26.15
C ALA A 634 -14.34 -7.44 -25.59
N THR A 635 -14.43 -8.45 -26.46
CA THR A 635 -14.45 -9.87 -26.06
C THR A 635 -13.13 -10.28 -25.37
N ALA A 636 -11.99 -9.74 -25.83
CA ALA A 636 -10.70 -10.01 -25.21
C ALA A 636 -10.60 -9.40 -23.80
N LEU A 637 -11.10 -8.17 -23.60
CA LEU A 637 -11.18 -7.52 -22.29
C LEU A 637 -12.15 -8.24 -21.35
N GLU A 638 -13.31 -8.69 -21.86
CA GLU A 638 -14.24 -9.52 -21.11
C GLU A 638 -13.55 -10.80 -20.62
N ARG A 639 -12.82 -11.51 -21.49
CA ARG A 639 -12.09 -12.72 -21.10
C ARG A 639 -10.95 -12.45 -20.12
N LEU A 640 -10.28 -11.30 -20.23
CA LEU A 640 -9.23 -10.89 -19.28
C LEU A 640 -9.80 -10.54 -17.91
N THR A 641 -11.01 -10.00 -17.86
CA THR A 641 -11.69 -9.62 -16.61
C THR A 641 -12.50 -10.77 -16.01
N SER A 642 -13.00 -11.72 -16.81
CA SER A 642 -13.81 -12.86 -16.35
C SER A 642 -13.06 -13.83 -15.43
N ARG A 643 -11.72 -13.82 -15.45
CA ARG A 643 -10.90 -14.54 -14.48
C ARG A 643 -11.03 -13.99 -13.05
N PHE A 644 -11.46 -12.73 -12.93
CA PHE A 644 -11.62 -12.08 -11.63
C PHE A 644 -13.03 -12.29 -11.10
N ARG A 645 -13.13 -12.69 -9.83
CA ARG A 645 -14.41 -12.82 -9.12
C ARG A 645 -14.62 -11.57 -8.28
N LEU A 646 -15.64 -10.80 -8.62
CA LEU A 646 -15.99 -9.54 -7.95
C LEU A 646 -16.88 -9.80 -6.73
N GLY A 647 -16.77 -8.93 -5.72
CA GLY A 647 -17.67 -8.88 -4.56
C GLY A 647 -19.11 -8.58 -4.96
N ALA A 648 -20.09 -9.19 -4.28
CA ALA A 648 -21.52 -9.02 -4.57
C ALA A 648 -21.96 -7.53 -4.52
N ASP A 649 -21.42 -6.76 -3.58
CA ASP A 649 -21.75 -5.32 -3.41
C ASP A 649 -21.32 -4.43 -4.58
N VAL A 650 -20.42 -4.90 -5.46
CA VAL A 650 -19.93 -4.12 -6.61
C VAL A 650 -20.79 -4.36 -7.86
N LEU A 651 -21.48 -5.50 -7.92
CA LEU A 651 -22.42 -5.80 -9.02
C LEU A 651 -23.77 -5.06 -8.85
N ASP A 652 -24.06 -4.59 -7.64
CA ASP A 652 -25.28 -3.83 -7.28
C ASP A 652 -25.03 -2.31 -7.13
N GLY A 653 -23.93 -1.79 -7.69
CA GLY A 653 -23.72 -0.34 -7.85
C GLY A 653 -24.91 0.33 -8.57
N PRO A 654 -25.23 1.59 -8.23
CA PRO A 654 -26.58 2.14 -8.34
C PRO A 654 -27.14 1.96 -9.75
N GLN A 655 -28.22 1.18 -9.85
CA GLN A 655 -29.04 1.11 -11.06
C GLN A 655 -29.23 2.53 -11.59
N SER A 656 -28.69 2.74 -12.79
CA SER A 656 -28.87 3.90 -13.64
C SER A 656 -30.14 4.66 -13.29
N SER A 657 -29.97 5.83 -12.68
CA SER A 657 -30.96 6.90 -12.72
C SER A 657 -31.45 6.97 -14.16
N GLN A 658 -32.72 6.66 -14.38
CA GLN A 658 -33.37 6.75 -15.69
C GLN A 658 -32.97 8.07 -16.37
N PRO A 659 -32.68 8.08 -17.68
CA PRO A 659 -32.44 9.33 -18.38
C PRO A 659 -33.71 10.18 -18.25
N SER A 660 -33.58 11.32 -17.58
CA SER A 660 -34.59 12.36 -17.59
C SER A 660 -34.90 12.68 -19.05
N GLU A 661 -36.17 12.54 -19.44
CA GLU A 661 -36.69 12.97 -20.75
C GLU A 661 -36.15 14.36 -21.08
N THR A 662 -35.16 14.42 -21.98
CA THR A 662 -34.75 15.66 -22.59
C THR A 662 -35.81 16.02 -23.64
N SER A 663 -36.47 17.12 -23.33
CA SER A 663 -37.29 17.95 -24.18
C SER A 663 -36.83 17.91 -25.64
N ARG A 664 -37.70 17.45 -26.54
CA ARG A 664 -37.57 17.64 -27.99
C ARG A 664 -37.38 19.14 -28.31
N PRO A 665 -36.39 19.53 -29.14
CA PRO A 665 -36.46 20.80 -29.83
C PRO A 665 -37.38 20.68 -31.06
N ARG A 666 -38.07 21.78 -31.38
CA ARG A 666 -38.96 21.96 -32.53
C ARG A 666 -38.23 21.90 -33.86
#